data_AF-A0A7X1B001-F1
#
_entry.id   AF-A0A7X1B001-F1
#
_cell.length_a   1.000
_cell.length_b   1.000
_cell.length_c   1.000
_cell.angle_alpha   90.00
_cell.angle_beta   90.00
_cell.angle_gamma   90.00
#
_symmetry.space_group_name_H-M   'P 1'
#
loop_
_entity.id
_entity.type
_entity.pdbx_description
1 polymer ?
#
loop_
_entity_poly.entity_id
_entity_poly.type
_entity_poly.pdbx_seq_one_letter_code
_entity_poly.pdbx_strand_id
1 'polypeptide(L)'
;MRLKLTVFLGLLNLLAFGVIYYLEAGNDGAPEQRRAEPVLASSIAESSRIEITGEAVPERRVLTRRNDSWMLEEPIVWRANPNAIDRIFRALLFLRKDIRFTMEDIERNNQTLADYGLDTPVLVISFVRDGKTTTIKIGSPTDVGGRFYLLGPSGEEVFVVDEEVVRSVALDLQDLRSRNLFTMDFFGIKEISLQPGNGRSLQIRLAAIEDGWMFEAPIQTRASAPAVDSRLQRILETSVVSLIPETQISPSESGLVEPRMRISLEDGGTRRTFLLGKPVPDQEGNAYGKIEGIPTVVTVPEEAFLTLNDALTNLREKSFFLFRVPLVTSLQIGSGDRTISLQKLENQTWQVSASGAEVEPVRYPADPGVLTKTVESLITLRAKKFISDAPSDSDLREYGLNDPQRTVEIIGENNHKLLLGDLDPDTRLIYAKVEGQPFVYAVPMDIIRDLPVSALAYRFRLLDQIPDTGQIRSVVVRDLDTEKILLDRTLGEGGKSWTFGELDDPDQPPKTSFVTLLKQLRNFRVDSYLSPTFTDGLKIEADRTIPWRYLLEAEVVLPGSGDSTVVTKKYYLTERIEGTLQGGGSEEKDVTFTLPQTIIEAWEDLFPTRPLPDEYDEEAALEAAQKTAPQIEEEAEKENSQDELQSSPESATPDKTSPGESELNLTPVLPTPESVGSGQNKEPAG
;
A
#
# COMPACT_ATOMS: atom_id res chain seq x y z
N MET A 1 29.27 -16.65 -78.62
CA MET A 1 29.52 -17.99 -78.04
C MET A 1 28.68 -18.35 -76.81
N ARG A 2 28.36 -17.43 -75.88
CA ARG A 2 27.73 -17.76 -74.58
C ARG A 2 26.41 -18.56 -74.64
N LEU A 3 25.51 -18.30 -75.60
CA LEU A 3 24.17 -18.92 -75.64
C LEU A 3 24.18 -20.47 -75.64
N LYS A 4 25.09 -21.10 -76.40
CA LYS A 4 25.19 -22.58 -76.45
C LYS A 4 25.59 -23.18 -75.10
N LEU A 5 26.44 -22.49 -74.34
CA LEU A 5 26.84 -22.92 -73.00
C LEU A 5 25.67 -22.77 -72.01
N THR A 6 24.90 -21.69 -72.09
CA THR A 6 23.72 -21.48 -71.23
C THR A 6 22.64 -22.54 -71.46
N VAL A 7 22.35 -22.89 -72.72
CA VAL A 7 21.39 -23.96 -73.05
C VAL A 7 21.88 -25.33 -72.58
N PHE A 8 23.17 -25.63 -72.76
CA PHE A 8 23.77 -26.87 -72.26
C PHE A 8 23.71 -26.96 -70.72
N LEU A 9 24.01 -25.86 -70.02
CA LEU A 9 23.95 -25.80 -68.55
C LEU A 9 22.51 -25.89 -68.02
N GLY A 10 21.53 -25.36 -68.76
CA GLY A 10 20.10 -25.52 -68.46
C GLY A 10 19.62 -26.97 -68.61
N LEU A 11 20.03 -27.64 -69.69
CA LEU A 11 19.78 -29.08 -69.88
C LEU A 11 20.47 -29.93 -68.80
N LEU A 12 21.70 -29.59 -68.41
CA LEU A 12 22.41 -30.27 -67.33
C LEU A 12 21.71 -30.09 -65.97
N ASN A 13 21.18 -28.89 -65.69
CA ASN A 13 20.37 -28.66 -64.48
C ASN A 13 19.03 -29.41 -64.50
N LEU A 14 18.35 -29.48 -65.65
CA LEU A 14 17.13 -30.29 -65.79
C LEU A 14 17.42 -31.79 -65.60
N LEU A 15 18.54 -32.28 -66.12
CA LEU A 15 18.98 -33.66 -65.89
C LEU A 15 19.31 -33.91 -64.41
N ALA A 16 20.01 -32.97 -63.77
CA ALA A 16 20.32 -33.05 -62.34
C ALA A 16 19.06 -33.03 -61.47
N PHE A 17 18.10 -32.15 -61.75
CA PHE A 17 16.80 -32.12 -61.08
C PHE A 17 16.00 -33.42 -61.32
N GLY A 18 16.02 -33.96 -62.55
CA GLY A 18 15.39 -35.24 -62.86
C GLY A 18 16.02 -36.42 -62.12
N VAL A 19 17.35 -36.43 -61.97
CA VAL A 19 18.08 -37.44 -61.19
C VAL A 19 17.83 -37.27 -59.68
N ILE A 20 17.80 -36.04 -59.16
CA ILE A 20 17.42 -35.78 -57.75
C ILE A 20 16.00 -36.26 -57.51
N TYR A 21 15.02 -35.84 -58.31
CA TYR A 21 13.63 -36.25 -58.18
C TYR A 21 13.44 -37.77 -58.29
N TYR A 22 14.20 -38.45 -59.17
CA TYR A 22 14.17 -39.91 -59.32
C TYR A 22 14.84 -40.65 -58.15
N LEU A 23 15.90 -40.09 -57.56
CA LEU A 23 16.53 -40.66 -56.36
C LEU A 23 15.71 -40.38 -55.10
N GLU A 24 15.02 -39.24 -55.03
CA GLU A 24 14.18 -38.82 -53.92
C GLU A 24 12.87 -39.65 -53.89
N ALA A 25 12.17 -39.75 -55.03
CA ALA A 25 11.05 -40.69 -55.23
C ALA A 25 11.48 -42.17 -55.28
N GLY A 26 12.79 -42.45 -55.27
CA GLY A 26 13.38 -43.78 -55.09
C GLY A 26 13.80 -44.07 -53.65
N ASN A 27 13.69 -43.09 -52.74
CA ASN A 27 14.16 -43.16 -51.36
C ASN A 27 13.04 -42.94 -50.32
N ASP A 28 11.78 -43.16 -50.71
CA ASP A 28 10.63 -43.44 -49.83
C ASP A 28 10.75 -44.79 -49.08
N GLY A 29 11.99 -45.17 -48.78
CA GLY A 29 12.44 -46.39 -48.09
C GLY A 29 13.29 -46.10 -46.85
N ALA A 30 13.41 -44.83 -46.44
CA ALA A 30 13.55 -44.56 -45.01
C ALA A 30 12.33 -45.22 -44.32
N PRO A 31 12.51 -46.01 -43.24
CA PRO A 31 11.35 -46.54 -42.54
C PRO A 31 10.56 -45.36 -42.02
N GLU A 32 9.35 -45.17 -42.53
CA GLU A 32 8.33 -44.45 -41.80
C GLU A 32 8.28 -45.07 -40.41
N GLN A 33 8.76 -44.33 -39.43
CA GLN A 33 8.23 -44.41 -38.08
C GLN A 33 6.78 -43.95 -38.20
N ARG A 34 5.92 -44.87 -38.70
CA ARG A 34 4.47 -44.74 -38.67
C ARG A 34 4.16 -44.37 -37.24
N ARG A 35 3.84 -43.09 -37.01
CA ARG A 35 3.45 -42.58 -35.70
C ARG A 35 2.14 -43.28 -35.40
N ALA A 36 2.25 -44.43 -34.72
CA ALA A 36 1.13 -45.29 -34.46
C ALA A 36 0.06 -44.44 -33.78
N GLU A 37 -1.09 -44.29 -34.44
CA GLU A 37 -2.16 -43.44 -33.91
C GLU A 37 -2.43 -43.87 -32.47
N PRO A 38 -2.42 -42.95 -31.48
CA PRO A 38 -2.46 -43.37 -30.10
C PRO A 38 -3.74 -44.15 -29.86
N VAL A 39 -3.60 -45.44 -29.54
CA VAL A 39 -4.71 -46.41 -29.49
C VAL A 39 -5.76 -46.08 -28.40
N LEU A 40 -5.49 -45.05 -27.59
CA LEU A 40 -6.38 -44.52 -26.56
C LEU A 40 -6.87 -43.08 -26.84
N ALA A 41 -6.48 -42.44 -27.96
CA ALA A 41 -6.67 -41.00 -28.22
C ALA A 41 -8.11 -40.51 -27.96
N SER A 42 -9.08 -41.12 -28.64
CA SER A 42 -10.50 -40.80 -28.53
C SER A 42 -11.17 -41.34 -27.26
N SER A 43 -10.55 -42.29 -26.54
CA SER A 43 -11.05 -42.77 -25.25
C SER A 43 -10.61 -41.87 -24.09
N ILE A 44 -9.43 -41.25 -24.17
CA ILE A 44 -8.86 -40.38 -23.13
C ILE A 44 -9.39 -38.95 -23.27
N ALA A 45 -9.23 -38.32 -24.44
CA ALA A 45 -9.50 -36.89 -24.62
C ALA A 45 -10.97 -36.51 -24.40
N GLU A 46 -11.88 -37.46 -24.69
CA GLU A 46 -13.34 -37.32 -24.53
C GLU A 46 -13.86 -38.16 -23.34
N SER A 47 -13.00 -38.56 -22.41
CA SER A 47 -13.42 -39.26 -21.18
C SER A 47 -14.24 -38.33 -20.26
N SER A 48 -15.28 -38.91 -19.64
CA SER A 48 -16.08 -38.28 -18.59
C SER A 48 -15.77 -38.81 -17.20
N ARG A 49 -15.12 -39.98 -17.10
CA ARG A 49 -14.67 -40.62 -15.85
C ARG A 49 -13.37 -41.37 -16.07
N ILE A 50 -12.49 -41.33 -15.05
CA ILE A 50 -11.25 -42.10 -14.96
C ILE A 50 -11.31 -42.87 -13.65
N GLU A 51 -11.01 -44.16 -13.68
CA GLU A 51 -10.77 -44.96 -12.46
C GLU A 51 -9.36 -45.51 -12.47
N ILE A 52 -8.68 -45.45 -11.31
CA ILE A 52 -7.32 -45.94 -11.12
C ILE A 52 -7.29 -46.82 -9.87
N THR A 53 -6.79 -48.05 -10.02
CA THR A 53 -6.57 -49.04 -8.97
C THR A 53 -5.28 -49.83 -9.26
N GLY A 54 -4.86 -50.71 -8.35
CA GLY A 54 -3.71 -51.60 -8.52
C GLY A 54 -2.80 -51.61 -7.30
N GLU A 55 -1.74 -52.41 -7.31
CA GLU A 55 -0.79 -52.49 -6.19
C GLU A 55 -0.13 -51.13 -5.88
N ALA A 56 0.18 -50.34 -6.91
CA ALA A 56 0.75 -48.99 -6.74
C ALA A 56 -0.28 -47.93 -6.32
N VAL A 57 -1.57 -48.27 -6.25
CA VAL A 57 -2.69 -47.36 -5.91
C VAL A 57 -3.62 -48.07 -4.92
N PRO A 58 -3.23 -48.15 -3.63
CA PRO A 58 -3.91 -49.00 -2.64
C PRO A 58 -5.33 -48.53 -2.27
N GLU A 59 -5.60 -47.23 -2.40
CA GLU A 59 -6.96 -46.68 -2.35
C GLU A 59 -7.46 -46.44 -3.77
N ARG A 60 -8.63 -47.01 -4.12
CA ARG A 60 -9.28 -46.77 -5.42
C ARG A 60 -9.52 -45.29 -5.62
N ARG A 61 -9.12 -44.79 -6.79
CA ARG A 61 -9.30 -43.39 -7.16
C ARG A 61 -10.26 -43.27 -8.31
N VAL A 62 -11.27 -42.45 -8.12
CA VAL A 62 -12.29 -42.16 -9.13
C VAL A 62 -12.28 -40.67 -9.38
N LEU A 63 -12.21 -40.29 -10.66
CA LEU A 63 -12.27 -38.91 -11.10
C LEU A 63 -13.39 -38.75 -12.13
N THR A 64 -14.20 -37.70 -12.03
CA THR A 64 -15.27 -37.38 -13.01
C THR A 64 -15.16 -35.95 -13.51
N ARG A 65 -15.51 -35.73 -14.77
CA ARG A 65 -15.59 -34.41 -15.40
C ARG A 65 -16.96 -33.80 -15.11
N ARG A 66 -16.98 -32.65 -14.43
CA ARG A 66 -18.18 -31.87 -14.09
C ARG A 66 -17.94 -30.41 -14.44
N ASN A 67 -18.78 -29.83 -15.31
CA ASN A 67 -18.68 -28.43 -15.77
C ASN A 67 -17.23 -28.06 -16.19
N ASP A 68 -16.66 -28.87 -17.08
CA ASP A 68 -15.28 -28.82 -17.59
C ASP A 68 -14.13 -28.83 -16.56
N SER A 69 -14.44 -28.98 -15.27
CA SER A 69 -13.48 -29.31 -14.21
C SER A 69 -13.43 -30.81 -13.97
N TRP A 70 -12.26 -31.36 -13.64
CA TRP A 70 -12.17 -32.69 -13.05
C TRP A 70 -12.37 -32.62 -11.53
N MET A 71 -13.16 -33.54 -11.00
CA MET A 71 -13.42 -33.76 -9.59
C MET A 71 -12.90 -35.15 -9.22
N LEU A 72 -12.22 -35.26 -8.09
CA LEU A 72 -12.05 -36.53 -7.38
C LEU A 72 -13.38 -36.89 -6.70
N GLU A 73 -13.79 -38.15 -6.75
CA GLU A 73 -14.97 -38.69 -6.05
C GLU A 73 -14.57 -39.71 -4.98
N GLU A 74 -13.59 -40.57 -5.28
CA GLU A 74 -13.01 -41.55 -4.37
C GLU A 74 -11.49 -41.32 -4.30
N PRO A 75 -10.84 -41.42 -3.13
CA PRO A 75 -11.41 -41.73 -1.81
C PRO A 75 -12.19 -40.57 -1.15
N ILE A 76 -12.09 -39.35 -1.69
CA ILE A 76 -12.67 -38.13 -1.10
C ILE A 76 -13.14 -37.15 -2.19
N VAL A 77 -14.25 -36.45 -1.95
CA VAL A 77 -14.86 -35.57 -2.95
C VAL A 77 -14.19 -34.20 -2.96
N TRP A 78 -13.30 -33.96 -3.92
CA TRP A 78 -12.57 -32.68 -4.03
C TRP A 78 -12.28 -32.28 -5.47
N ARG A 79 -11.87 -31.02 -5.71
CA ARG A 79 -11.41 -30.60 -7.05
C ARG A 79 -10.10 -31.32 -7.38
N ALA A 80 -9.99 -31.88 -8.59
CA ALA A 80 -8.73 -32.48 -9.03
C ALA A 80 -7.71 -31.40 -9.45
N ASN A 81 -6.43 -31.74 -9.41
CA ASN A 81 -5.35 -30.92 -9.94
C ASN A 81 -5.30 -31.05 -11.48
N PRO A 82 -5.57 -29.98 -12.26
CA PRO A 82 -5.61 -30.07 -13.72
C PRO A 82 -4.27 -30.51 -14.31
N ASN A 83 -3.14 -30.12 -13.70
CA ASN A 83 -1.81 -30.50 -14.16
C ASN A 83 -1.52 -31.99 -13.93
N ALA A 84 -2.15 -32.61 -12.91
CA ALA A 84 -2.06 -34.05 -12.70
C ALA A 84 -2.87 -34.83 -13.74
N ILE A 85 -4.07 -34.34 -14.11
CA ILE A 85 -4.86 -34.93 -15.20
C ILE A 85 -4.12 -34.81 -16.54
N ASP A 86 -3.57 -33.64 -16.85
CA ASP A 86 -2.80 -33.41 -18.08
C ASP A 86 -1.54 -34.28 -18.15
N ARG A 87 -0.84 -34.50 -17.02
CA ARG A 87 0.26 -35.48 -16.91
C ARG A 87 -0.20 -36.91 -17.24
N ILE A 88 -1.30 -37.38 -16.64
CA ILE A 88 -1.88 -38.71 -16.92
C ILE A 88 -2.25 -38.83 -18.40
N PHE A 89 -2.92 -37.81 -18.95
CA PHE A 89 -3.36 -37.80 -20.34
C PHE A 89 -2.17 -37.81 -21.30
N ARG A 90 -1.17 -36.94 -21.13
CA ARG A 90 0.02 -36.92 -22.00
C ARG A 90 0.79 -38.24 -21.98
N ALA A 91 1.02 -38.83 -20.81
CA ALA A 91 1.75 -40.09 -20.68
C ALA A 91 1.10 -41.25 -21.45
N LEU A 92 -0.24 -41.25 -21.53
CA LEU A 92 -1.01 -42.29 -22.21
C LEU A 92 -1.33 -41.94 -23.69
N LEU A 93 -1.41 -40.65 -24.04
CA LEU A 93 -1.59 -40.15 -25.41
C LEU A 93 -0.30 -40.20 -26.26
N PHE A 94 0.88 -40.09 -25.64
CA PHE A 94 2.17 -40.15 -26.32
C PHE A 94 2.95 -41.46 -26.04
N LEU A 95 2.22 -42.49 -25.60
CA LEU A 95 2.75 -43.79 -25.22
C LEU A 95 3.45 -44.50 -26.39
N ARG A 96 4.79 -44.57 -26.34
CA ARG A 96 5.61 -45.21 -27.38
C ARG A 96 5.45 -46.74 -27.32
N LYS A 97 5.05 -47.33 -28.44
CA LYS A 97 4.91 -48.78 -28.63
C LYS A 97 6.20 -49.40 -29.20
N ASP A 98 7.29 -49.34 -28.42
CA ASP A 98 8.62 -49.80 -28.86
C ASP A 98 8.65 -51.32 -29.17
N ILE A 99 7.94 -52.12 -28.37
CA ILE A 99 7.84 -53.58 -28.49
C ILE A 99 6.38 -53.98 -28.22
N ARG A 100 5.89 -55.00 -28.94
CA ARG A 100 4.58 -55.60 -28.73
C ARG A 100 4.60 -57.11 -28.98
N PHE A 101 3.66 -57.80 -28.35
CA PHE A 101 3.38 -59.23 -28.49
C PHE A 101 1.86 -59.42 -28.58
N THR A 102 1.40 -60.37 -29.38
CA THR A 102 -0.01 -60.79 -29.38
C THR A 102 -0.26 -61.87 -28.33
N MET A 103 -1.52 -62.14 -27.98
CA MET A 103 -1.87 -63.31 -27.17
C MET A 103 -1.44 -64.63 -27.84
N GLU A 104 -1.43 -64.71 -29.18
CA GLU A 104 -0.93 -65.88 -29.91
C GLU A 104 0.59 -66.08 -29.72
N ASP A 105 1.38 -65.00 -29.67
CA ASP A 105 2.82 -65.07 -29.38
C ASP A 105 3.09 -65.58 -27.95
N ILE A 106 2.25 -65.16 -26.99
CA ILE A 106 2.33 -65.54 -25.57
C ILE A 106 2.02 -67.04 -25.40
N GLU A 107 0.89 -67.51 -25.95
CA GLU A 107 0.50 -68.93 -25.90
C GLU A 107 1.53 -69.82 -26.60
N ARG A 108 2.05 -69.40 -27.76
CA ARG A 108 3.06 -70.13 -28.53
C ARG A 108 4.37 -70.34 -27.76
N ASN A 109 4.70 -69.44 -26.83
CA ASN A 109 5.88 -69.54 -25.98
C ASN A 109 5.61 -70.34 -24.68
N ASN A 110 4.39 -70.85 -24.46
CA ASN A 110 3.90 -71.43 -23.20
C ASN A 110 3.95 -70.45 -22.02
N GLN A 111 3.74 -69.16 -22.29
CA GLN A 111 3.64 -68.10 -21.26
C GLN A 111 2.17 -67.70 -21.04
N THR A 112 1.91 -66.95 -19.98
CA THR A 112 0.59 -66.53 -19.52
C THR A 112 0.59 -65.05 -19.10
N LEU A 113 -0.59 -64.47 -18.88
CA LEU A 113 -0.70 -63.10 -18.34
C LEU A 113 -0.10 -62.97 -16.93
N ALA A 114 -0.07 -64.05 -16.13
CA ALA A 114 0.59 -64.08 -14.83
C ALA A 114 2.11 -63.87 -14.93
N ASP A 115 2.77 -64.42 -15.96
CA ASP A 115 4.23 -64.29 -16.15
C ASP A 115 4.66 -62.84 -16.43
N TYR A 116 3.74 -62.01 -16.95
CA TYR A 116 3.94 -60.57 -17.16
C TYR A 116 3.32 -59.70 -16.04
N GLY A 117 2.79 -60.31 -14.97
CA GLY A 117 2.08 -59.61 -13.88
C GLY A 117 0.75 -58.97 -14.28
N LEU A 118 0.14 -59.36 -15.40
CA LEU A 118 -1.10 -58.75 -15.91
C LEU A 118 -2.39 -59.37 -15.33
N ASP A 119 -2.27 -60.48 -14.61
CA ASP A 119 -3.34 -61.04 -13.78
C ASP A 119 -3.46 -60.33 -12.42
N THR A 120 -2.33 -59.92 -11.85
CA THR A 120 -2.22 -59.10 -10.62
C THR A 120 -1.55 -57.75 -10.93
N PRO A 121 -2.19 -56.87 -11.72
CA PRO A 121 -1.55 -55.68 -12.26
C PRO A 121 -1.20 -54.62 -11.21
N VAL A 122 0.00 -54.05 -11.35
CA VAL A 122 0.51 -52.91 -10.59
C VAL A 122 -0.38 -51.67 -10.76
N LEU A 123 -0.96 -51.48 -11.96
CA LEU A 123 -2.00 -50.48 -12.23
C LEU A 123 -3.10 -51.04 -13.15
N VAL A 124 -4.34 -50.67 -12.86
CA VAL A 124 -5.49 -50.75 -13.78
C VAL A 124 -6.04 -49.35 -13.95
N ILE A 125 -6.26 -48.95 -15.20
CA ILE A 125 -6.73 -47.61 -15.55
C ILE A 125 -7.92 -47.77 -16.50
N SER A 126 -9.09 -47.29 -16.09
CA SER A 126 -10.34 -47.40 -16.84
C SER A 126 -10.90 -46.02 -17.19
N PHE A 127 -11.05 -45.76 -18.49
CA PHE A 127 -11.67 -44.54 -19.01
C PHE A 127 -13.12 -44.83 -19.40
N VAL A 128 -14.06 -44.04 -18.91
CA VAL A 128 -15.47 -44.11 -19.36
C VAL A 128 -15.77 -42.94 -20.27
N ARG A 129 -16.36 -43.25 -21.43
CA ARG A 129 -16.85 -42.32 -22.44
C ARG A 129 -18.18 -42.84 -22.96
N ASP A 130 -19.21 -42.01 -23.02
CA ASP A 130 -20.53 -42.34 -23.61
C ASP A 130 -21.12 -43.68 -23.10
N GLY A 131 -20.87 -44.01 -21.82
CA GLY A 131 -21.26 -45.27 -21.17
C GLY A 131 -20.39 -46.49 -21.51
N LYS A 132 -19.44 -46.39 -22.43
CA LYS A 132 -18.45 -47.43 -22.76
C LYS A 132 -17.21 -47.27 -21.87
N THR A 133 -16.64 -48.39 -21.43
CA THR A 133 -15.42 -48.41 -20.61
C THR A 133 -14.27 -49.00 -21.39
N THR A 134 -13.18 -48.25 -21.51
CA THR A 134 -11.90 -48.65 -22.11
C THR A 134 -10.90 -48.86 -20.98
N THR A 135 -10.40 -50.08 -20.78
CA THR A 135 -9.49 -50.43 -19.68
C THR A 135 -8.12 -50.82 -20.20
N ILE A 136 -7.06 -50.34 -19.57
CA ILE A 136 -5.68 -50.83 -19.72
C ILE A 136 -5.17 -51.37 -18.38
N LYS A 137 -4.26 -52.35 -18.44
CA LYS A 137 -3.56 -52.89 -17.27
C LYS A 137 -2.05 -52.70 -17.46
N ILE A 138 -1.33 -52.41 -16.39
CA ILE A 138 0.14 -52.43 -16.34
C ILE A 138 0.56 -53.47 -15.31
N GLY A 139 1.38 -54.43 -15.73
CA GLY A 139 1.85 -55.56 -14.94
C GLY A 139 3.24 -55.34 -14.34
N SER A 140 4.04 -56.39 -14.34
CA SER A 140 5.40 -56.40 -13.79
C SER A 140 6.37 -55.49 -14.56
N PRO A 141 7.47 -55.05 -13.93
CA PRO A 141 8.62 -54.52 -14.64
C PRO A 141 9.31 -55.61 -15.48
N THR A 142 10.05 -55.20 -16.50
CA THR A 142 10.88 -56.08 -17.34
C THR A 142 12.26 -56.32 -16.72
N ASP A 143 12.81 -57.54 -16.88
CA ASP A 143 14.15 -57.91 -16.37
C ASP A 143 15.28 -56.98 -16.81
N VAL A 144 15.11 -56.30 -17.95
CA VAL A 144 16.09 -55.40 -18.55
C VAL A 144 15.46 -54.04 -18.83
N GLY A 145 16.17 -52.97 -18.49
CA GLY A 145 15.93 -51.62 -19.02
C GLY A 145 14.85 -50.78 -18.35
N GLY A 146 14.29 -51.20 -17.20
CA GLY A 146 13.37 -50.37 -16.42
C GLY A 146 12.05 -50.06 -17.14
N ARG A 147 11.48 -51.04 -17.83
CA ARG A 147 10.22 -50.93 -18.55
C ARG A 147 9.15 -51.77 -17.87
N PHE A 148 7.89 -51.66 -18.30
CA PHE A 148 6.76 -52.41 -17.76
C PHE A 148 5.92 -53.02 -18.89
N TYR A 149 5.25 -54.15 -18.60
CA TYR A 149 4.28 -54.75 -19.52
C TYR A 149 2.92 -54.04 -19.41
N LEU A 150 2.31 -53.67 -20.53
CA LEU A 150 0.98 -53.03 -20.60
C LEU A 150 0.04 -53.82 -21.52
N LEU A 151 -1.09 -54.29 -20.99
CA LEU A 151 -2.16 -54.89 -21.77
C LEU A 151 -3.00 -53.80 -22.45
N GLY A 152 -3.12 -53.89 -23.78
CA GLY A 152 -3.89 -52.96 -24.59
C GLY A 152 -5.40 -53.02 -24.36
N PRO A 153 -6.16 -52.01 -24.83
CA PRO A 153 -7.60 -51.89 -24.57
C PRO A 153 -8.48 -52.96 -25.22
N SER A 154 -7.97 -53.73 -26.20
CA SER A 154 -8.67 -54.90 -26.74
C SER A 154 -8.45 -56.18 -25.92
N GLY A 155 -7.41 -56.21 -25.08
CA GLY A 155 -6.93 -57.44 -24.42
C GLY A 155 -6.11 -58.38 -25.32
N GLU A 156 -5.84 -58.01 -26.58
CA GLU A 156 -5.20 -58.89 -27.59
C GLU A 156 -3.70 -58.62 -27.81
N GLU A 157 -3.22 -57.41 -27.47
CA GLU A 157 -1.82 -57.00 -27.59
C GLU A 157 -1.25 -56.60 -26.21
N VAL A 158 -0.06 -57.09 -25.87
CA VAL A 158 0.79 -56.62 -24.76
C VAL A 158 1.92 -55.76 -25.31
N PHE A 159 2.10 -54.56 -24.77
CA PHE A 159 3.17 -53.62 -25.11
C PHE A 159 4.23 -53.58 -24.01
N VAL A 160 5.46 -53.17 -24.36
CA VAL A 160 6.48 -52.80 -23.38
C VAL A 160 6.60 -51.28 -23.34
N VAL A 161 6.39 -50.68 -22.16
CA VAL A 161 6.29 -49.23 -21.96
C VAL A 161 7.30 -48.71 -20.94
N ASP A 162 7.61 -47.42 -20.99
CA ASP A 162 8.57 -46.77 -20.09
C ASP A 162 8.02 -46.65 -18.65
N GLU A 163 8.90 -46.71 -17.64
CA GLU A 163 8.55 -46.44 -16.24
C GLU A 163 7.92 -45.04 -16.06
N GLU A 164 8.27 -44.07 -16.90
CA GLU A 164 7.65 -42.73 -16.90
C GLU A 164 6.11 -42.80 -17.02
N VAL A 165 5.56 -43.79 -17.74
CA VAL A 165 4.10 -44.00 -17.84
C VAL A 165 3.52 -44.39 -16.48
N VAL A 166 4.17 -45.33 -15.76
CA VAL A 166 3.73 -45.78 -14.43
C VAL A 166 3.81 -44.62 -13.45
N ARG A 167 4.94 -43.92 -13.39
CA ARG A 167 5.15 -42.75 -12.52
C ARG A 167 4.24 -41.57 -12.83
N SER A 168 3.71 -41.48 -14.05
CA SER A 168 2.75 -40.43 -14.44
C SER A 168 1.31 -40.73 -14.05
N VAL A 169 0.97 -41.97 -13.67
CA VAL A 169 -0.39 -42.38 -13.30
C VAL A 169 -0.51 -42.87 -11.85
N ALA A 170 0.52 -43.54 -11.31
CA ALA A 170 0.66 -43.88 -9.90
C ALA A 170 1.03 -42.65 -9.04
N LEU A 171 0.30 -41.55 -9.21
CA LEU A 171 0.52 -40.29 -8.49
C LEU A 171 0.13 -40.43 -7.02
N ASP A 172 0.58 -39.51 -6.16
CA ASP A 172 0.05 -39.41 -4.80
C ASP A 172 -1.33 -38.75 -4.76
N LEU A 173 -2.14 -39.10 -3.76
CA LEU A 173 -3.45 -38.48 -3.52
C LEU A 173 -3.31 -36.95 -3.31
N GLN A 174 -2.20 -36.51 -2.70
CA GLN A 174 -1.89 -35.08 -2.50
C GLN A 174 -1.55 -34.33 -3.81
N ASP A 175 -1.12 -35.05 -4.84
CA ASP A 175 -0.79 -34.49 -6.16
C ASP A 175 -1.99 -34.52 -7.10
N LEU A 176 -2.90 -35.49 -6.94
CA LEU A 176 -4.17 -35.58 -7.66
C LEU A 176 -5.21 -34.54 -7.20
N ARG A 177 -5.14 -34.06 -5.96
CA ARG A 177 -6.05 -33.03 -5.42
C ARG A 177 -5.58 -31.61 -5.77
N SER A 178 -6.53 -30.71 -6.02
CA SER A 178 -6.26 -29.27 -6.04
C SER A 178 -5.79 -28.82 -4.66
N ARG A 179 -4.66 -28.11 -4.61
CA ARG A 179 -4.07 -27.59 -3.37
C ARG A 179 -4.74 -26.30 -2.91
N ASN A 180 -5.15 -25.42 -3.83
CA ASN A 180 -5.86 -24.19 -3.53
C ASN A 180 -7.32 -24.46 -3.15
N LEU A 181 -7.85 -23.65 -2.23
CA LEU A 181 -9.26 -23.66 -1.84
C LEU A 181 -10.17 -23.18 -2.98
N PHE A 182 -9.79 -22.06 -3.61
CA PHE A 182 -10.48 -21.50 -4.77
C PHE A 182 -9.67 -21.72 -6.05
N THR A 183 -10.39 -21.78 -7.18
CA THR A 183 -9.81 -21.94 -8.52
C THR A 183 -10.52 -21.01 -9.51
N MET A 184 -10.75 -19.77 -9.08
CA MET A 184 -11.44 -18.72 -9.85
C MET A 184 -10.37 -17.73 -10.33
N ASP A 185 -10.56 -17.15 -11.51
CA ASP A 185 -9.65 -16.10 -11.99
C ASP A 185 -9.87 -14.81 -11.19
N PHE A 186 -8.79 -14.13 -10.84
CA PHE A 186 -8.82 -12.90 -10.03
C PHE A 186 -9.61 -11.77 -10.73
N PHE A 187 -9.37 -11.56 -12.03
CA PHE A 187 -10.05 -10.52 -12.81
C PHE A 187 -11.46 -10.94 -13.24
N GLY A 188 -11.78 -12.23 -13.22
CA GLY A 188 -13.12 -12.77 -13.47
C GLY A 188 -14.14 -12.44 -12.38
N ILE A 189 -13.71 -12.23 -11.13
CA ILE A 189 -14.64 -12.02 -10.00
C ILE A 189 -15.33 -10.64 -10.08
N LYS A 190 -16.62 -10.61 -9.76
CA LYS A 190 -17.52 -9.44 -9.85
C LYS A 190 -18.31 -9.17 -8.57
N GLU A 191 -18.57 -10.17 -7.73
CA GLU A 191 -19.14 -9.96 -6.39
C GLU A 191 -18.29 -10.64 -5.31
N ILE A 192 -18.15 -9.96 -4.17
CA ILE A 192 -17.71 -10.52 -2.89
C ILE A 192 -18.82 -10.26 -1.87
N SER A 193 -19.42 -11.34 -1.34
CA SER A 193 -20.36 -11.27 -0.21
C SER A 193 -19.71 -11.85 1.04
N LEU A 194 -19.80 -11.14 2.16
CA LEU A 194 -19.31 -11.57 3.48
C LEU A 194 -20.46 -11.52 4.50
N GLN A 195 -20.58 -12.58 5.30
CA GLN A 195 -21.51 -12.67 6.42
C GLN A 195 -20.75 -13.21 7.65
N PRO A 196 -20.40 -12.36 8.62
CA PRO A 196 -19.82 -12.79 9.89
C PRO A 196 -20.81 -13.64 10.72
N GLY A 197 -20.29 -14.65 11.41
CA GLY A 197 -21.10 -15.60 12.21
C GLY A 197 -21.50 -15.11 13.60
N ASN A 198 -21.18 -13.87 13.97
CA ASN A 198 -21.28 -13.35 15.34
C ASN A 198 -22.72 -12.94 15.76
N GLY A 199 -23.74 -13.65 15.28
CA GLY A 199 -25.16 -13.40 15.56
C GLY A 199 -25.73 -12.10 14.95
N ARG A 200 -24.91 -11.26 14.32
CA ARG A 200 -25.36 -10.05 13.61
C ARG A 200 -25.90 -10.44 12.23
N SER A 201 -27.07 -9.93 11.86
CA SER A 201 -27.63 -10.05 10.51
C SER A 201 -26.94 -9.13 9.49
N LEU A 202 -25.62 -8.94 9.64
CA LEU A 202 -24.81 -8.06 8.80
C LEU A 202 -24.34 -8.84 7.57
N GLN A 203 -24.98 -8.57 6.43
CA GLN A 203 -24.43 -8.94 5.12
C GLN A 203 -23.67 -7.75 4.54
N ILE A 204 -22.39 -7.95 4.27
CA ILE A 204 -21.56 -7.03 3.51
C ILE A 204 -21.54 -7.54 2.06
N ARG A 205 -21.81 -6.68 1.08
CA ARG A 205 -21.68 -6.99 -0.34
C ARG A 205 -20.83 -5.94 -1.03
N LEU A 206 -19.82 -6.39 -1.76
CA LEU A 206 -19.02 -5.57 -2.66
C LEU A 206 -19.24 -6.06 -4.10
N ALA A 207 -19.50 -5.13 -5.01
CA ALA A 207 -19.57 -5.36 -6.45
C ALA A 207 -18.41 -4.65 -7.16
N ALA A 208 -17.89 -5.27 -8.22
CA ALA A 208 -16.90 -4.66 -9.10
C ALA A 208 -17.56 -3.62 -10.01
N ILE A 209 -16.90 -2.47 -10.15
CA ILE A 209 -17.25 -1.37 -11.05
C ILE A 209 -16.08 -1.12 -12.02
N GLU A 210 -16.26 -0.23 -13.00
CA GLU A 210 -15.23 0.09 -14.01
C GLU A 210 -13.89 0.52 -13.36
N ASP A 211 -13.93 1.44 -12.39
CA ASP A 211 -12.78 1.89 -11.60
C ASP A 211 -12.77 1.28 -10.18
N GLY A 212 -12.79 -0.05 -10.09
CA GLY A 212 -12.52 -0.79 -8.85
C GLY A 212 -13.75 -1.42 -8.18
N TRP A 213 -14.02 -1.07 -6.92
CA TRP A 213 -15.01 -1.76 -6.09
C TRP A 213 -15.98 -0.80 -5.38
N MET A 214 -17.22 -1.25 -5.19
CA MET A 214 -18.31 -0.51 -4.55
C MET A 214 -18.99 -1.40 -3.50
N PHE A 215 -19.23 -0.89 -2.30
CA PHE A 215 -20.16 -1.54 -1.36
C PHE A 215 -21.59 -1.31 -1.85
N GLU A 216 -22.39 -2.39 -1.90
CA GLU A 216 -23.82 -2.35 -2.16
C GLU A 216 -24.64 -2.52 -0.87
N ALA A 217 -24.09 -3.24 0.11
CA ALA A 217 -24.70 -3.51 1.41
C ALA A 217 -23.65 -3.56 2.53
N PRO A 218 -23.97 -3.12 3.76
CA PRO A 218 -25.24 -2.51 4.19
C PRO A 218 -25.41 -1.04 3.75
N ILE A 219 -24.34 -0.41 3.27
CA ILE A 219 -24.30 1.00 2.84
C ILE A 219 -23.75 1.09 1.41
N GLN A 220 -24.16 2.10 0.66
CA GLN A 220 -23.66 2.36 -0.68
C GLN A 220 -22.49 3.36 -0.64
N THR A 221 -21.26 2.86 -0.74
CA THR A 221 -20.04 3.68 -0.63
C THR A 221 -18.88 3.03 -1.39
N ARG A 222 -17.89 3.80 -1.89
CA ARG A 222 -16.75 3.21 -2.60
C ARG A 222 -15.90 2.35 -1.65
N ALA A 223 -15.42 1.24 -2.18
CA ALA A 223 -14.38 0.45 -1.54
C ALA A 223 -13.02 0.86 -2.08
N SER A 224 -11.98 0.76 -1.25
CA SER A 224 -10.61 1.00 -1.67
C SER A 224 -10.10 -0.22 -2.43
N ALA A 225 -9.97 -0.10 -3.75
CA ALA A 225 -9.62 -1.24 -4.61
C ALA A 225 -8.34 -1.95 -4.15
N PRO A 226 -7.20 -1.28 -3.85
CA PRO A 226 -6.01 -1.95 -3.33
C PRO A 226 -6.24 -2.75 -2.04
N ALA A 227 -7.16 -2.30 -1.18
CA ALA A 227 -7.52 -3.02 0.03
C ALA A 227 -8.32 -4.29 -0.31
N VAL A 228 -9.36 -4.18 -1.14
CA VAL A 228 -10.18 -5.33 -1.59
C VAL A 228 -9.33 -6.35 -2.34
N ASP A 229 -8.56 -5.90 -3.33
CA ASP A 229 -7.72 -6.72 -4.19
C ASP A 229 -6.69 -7.52 -3.38
N SER A 230 -6.02 -6.87 -2.40
CA SER A 230 -5.06 -7.56 -1.51
C SER A 230 -5.69 -8.65 -0.64
N ARG A 231 -6.98 -8.53 -0.28
CA ARG A 231 -7.71 -9.57 0.45
C ARG A 231 -8.21 -10.66 -0.49
N LEU A 232 -8.74 -10.29 -1.65
CA LEU A 232 -9.20 -11.23 -2.66
C LEU A 232 -8.07 -12.16 -3.12
N GLN A 233 -6.90 -11.60 -3.42
CA GLN A 233 -5.69 -12.37 -3.76
C GLN A 233 -5.35 -13.39 -2.66
N ARG A 234 -5.27 -12.94 -1.39
CA ARG A 234 -4.97 -13.81 -0.24
C ARG A 234 -5.99 -14.95 -0.04
N ILE A 235 -7.27 -14.71 -0.34
CA ILE A 235 -8.33 -15.74 -0.31
C ILE A 235 -8.13 -16.77 -1.45
N LEU A 236 -7.76 -16.31 -2.66
CA LEU A 236 -7.52 -17.20 -3.81
C LEU A 236 -6.23 -18.02 -3.69
N GLU A 237 -5.21 -17.47 -3.04
CA GLU A 237 -3.93 -18.13 -2.71
C GLU A 237 -4.04 -19.11 -1.53
N THR A 238 -5.15 -19.10 -0.79
CA THR A 238 -5.36 -19.96 0.38
C THR A 238 -5.27 -21.43 0.00
N SER A 239 -4.28 -22.13 0.56
CA SER A 239 -4.06 -23.56 0.36
C SER A 239 -4.76 -24.41 1.43
N VAL A 240 -5.26 -25.56 1.01
CA VAL A 240 -5.96 -26.53 1.87
C VAL A 240 -4.97 -27.52 2.47
N VAL A 241 -4.83 -27.47 3.80
CA VAL A 241 -3.90 -28.27 4.59
C VAL A 241 -4.34 -29.74 4.55
N SER A 242 -5.48 -30.08 5.14
CA SER A 242 -6.08 -31.43 5.07
C SER A 242 -7.47 -31.45 4.44
N LEU A 243 -7.86 -32.61 3.92
CA LEU A 243 -9.23 -32.95 3.54
C LEU A 243 -9.78 -33.99 4.54
N ILE A 244 -11.01 -33.82 5.00
CA ILE A 244 -11.69 -34.68 5.97
C ILE A 244 -13.08 -35.01 5.40
N PRO A 245 -13.44 -36.31 5.21
CA PRO A 245 -14.80 -36.68 4.84
C PRO A 245 -15.81 -36.15 5.86
N GLU A 246 -16.95 -35.61 5.41
CA GLU A 246 -17.97 -35.05 6.31
C GLU A 246 -18.58 -36.08 7.29
N THR A 247 -18.40 -37.38 7.04
CA THR A 247 -18.77 -38.48 7.94
C THR A 247 -17.77 -38.74 9.08
N GLN A 248 -16.58 -38.14 9.05
CA GLN A 248 -15.51 -38.37 10.03
C GLN A 248 -15.36 -37.26 11.09
N ILE A 249 -16.10 -36.15 10.98
CA ILE A 249 -16.03 -35.00 11.88
C ILE A 249 -17.44 -34.53 12.24
N SER A 250 -17.68 -34.18 13.51
CA SER A 250 -19.03 -33.77 13.92
C SER A 250 -19.37 -32.34 13.48
N PRO A 251 -20.64 -32.01 13.16
CA PRO A 251 -21.05 -30.65 12.81
C PRO A 251 -20.80 -29.62 13.94
N SER A 252 -20.85 -30.10 15.19
CA SER A 252 -20.59 -29.33 16.42
C SER A 252 -19.11 -29.01 16.66
N GLU A 253 -18.21 -29.89 16.24
CA GLU A 253 -16.75 -29.80 16.37
C GLU A 253 -16.15 -28.91 15.27
N SER A 254 -16.54 -29.18 14.02
CA SER A 254 -16.18 -28.32 12.88
C SER A 254 -16.80 -26.92 12.99
N GLY A 255 -17.97 -26.79 13.62
CA GLY A 255 -18.68 -25.52 13.77
C GLY A 255 -19.27 -24.97 12.47
N LEU A 256 -19.51 -25.83 11.48
CA LEU A 256 -19.98 -25.42 10.14
C LEU A 256 -21.49 -25.19 10.04
N VAL A 257 -22.24 -25.54 11.08
CA VAL A 257 -23.69 -25.22 11.20
C VAL A 257 -23.88 -23.73 11.50
N GLU A 258 -23.04 -23.18 12.38
CA GLU A 258 -22.99 -21.76 12.75
C GLU A 258 -21.59 -21.22 12.44
N PRO A 259 -21.25 -21.07 11.14
CA PRO A 259 -19.89 -20.75 10.71
C PRO A 259 -19.47 -19.36 11.16
N ARG A 260 -18.25 -19.22 11.69
CA ARG A 260 -17.63 -17.94 12.11
C ARG A 260 -17.60 -16.91 10.99
N MET A 261 -17.56 -17.34 9.72
CA MET A 261 -17.79 -16.49 8.57
C MET A 261 -18.31 -17.30 7.37
N ARG A 262 -19.24 -16.74 6.61
CA ARG A 262 -19.57 -17.18 5.24
C ARG A 262 -18.99 -16.16 4.25
N ILE A 263 -18.26 -16.65 3.25
CA ILE A 263 -17.66 -15.87 2.17
C ILE A 263 -18.18 -16.43 0.83
N SER A 264 -18.84 -15.62 0.01
CA SER A 264 -19.16 -15.97 -1.38
C SER A 264 -18.36 -15.11 -2.35
N LEU A 265 -17.75 -15.75 -3.35
CA LEU A 265 -17.15 -15.09 -4.52
C LEU A 265 -17.99 -15.44 -5.75
N GLU A 266 -18.15 -14.51 -6.69
CA GLU A 266 -18.94 -14.73 -7.92
C GLU A 266 -18.22 -14.23 -9.18
N ASP A 267 -18.11 -15.07 -10.21
CA ASP A 267 -17.33 -14.82 -11.45
C ASP A 267 -18.20 -14.48 -12.69
N GLY A 268 -19.33 -13.80 -12.48
CA GLY A 268 -20.26 -13.42 -13.56
C GLY A 268 -21.15 -14.57 -14.07
N GLY A 269 -21.06 -15.74 -13.44
CA GLY A 269 -21.97 -16.88 -13.68
C GLY A 269 -21.90 -17.97 -12.61
N THR A 270 -20.77 -18.14 -11.93
CA THR A 270 -20.59 -19.13 -10.86
C THR A 270 -20.40 -18.44 -9.51
N ARG A 271 -21.35 -18.63 -8.60
CA ARG A 271 -21.18 -18.29 -7.18
C ARG A 271 -20.53 -19.47 -6.44
N ARG A 272 -19.45 -19.22 -5.69
CA ARG A 272 -18.82 -20.21 -4.80
C ARG A 272 -18.81 -19.68 -3.37
N THR A 273 -19.44 -20.41 -2.47
CA THR A 273 -19.47 -20.07 -1.05
C THR A 273 -18.53 -20.96 -0.25
N PHE A 274 -17.71 -20.36 0.60
CA PHE A 274 -16.91 -21.01 1.63
C PHE A 274 -17.44 -20.64 3.02
N LEU A 275 -17.48 -21.64 3.90
CA LEU A 275 -17.85 -21.53 5.31
C LEU A 275 -16.60 -21.73 6.15
N LEU A 276 -16.25 -20.74 6.97
CA LEU A 276 -15.20 -20.81 7.98
C LEU A 276 -15.81 -21.30 9.30
N GLY A 277 -15.35 -22.45 9.78
CA GLY A 277 -15.75 -23.06 11.04
C GLY A 277 -14.91 -22.60 12.23
N LYS A 278 -14.84 -23.45 13.25
CA LYS A 278 -14.01 -23.27 14.45
C LYS A 278 -12.51 -23.42 14.14
N PRO A 279 -11.61 -22.85 14.95
CA PRO A 279 -10.20 -23.24 14.98
C PRO A 279 -10.05 -24.75 15.19
N VAL A 280 -8.99 -25.33 14.63
CA VAL A 280 -8.68 -26.76 14.77
C VAL A 280 -7.95 -26.98 16.11
N PRO A 281 -8.41 -27.90 16.98
CA PRO A 281 -7.69 -28.27 18.20
C PRO A 281 -6.25 -28.69 17.89
N ASP A 282 -5.32 -28.25 18.72
CA ASP A 282 -3.88 -28.57 18.65
C ASP A 282 -3.19 -28.20 17.32
N GLN A 283 -3.83 -27.35 16.48
CA GLN A 283 -3.25 -26.79 15.25
C GLN A 283 -3.49 -25.28 15.20
N GLU A 284 -2.67 -24.53 15.94
CA GLU A 284 -2.72 -23.07 15.99
C GLU A 284 -2.65 -22.43 14.60
N GLY A 285 -3.47 -21.41 14.36
CA GLY A 285 -3.57 -20.73 13.07
C GLY A 285 -4.40 -21.45 12.00
N ASN A 286 -4.84 -22.70 12.21
CA ASN A 286 -5.75 -23.41 11.30
C ASN A 286 -7.20 -23.37 11.81
N ALA A 287 -8.15 -23.28 10.88
CA ALA A 287 -9.58 -23.48 11.13
C ALA A 287 -10.19 -24.54 10.19
N TYR A 288 -11.24 -25.19 10.66
CA TYR A 288 -12.10 -26.01 9.80
C TYR A 288 -12.82 -25.13 8.77
N GLY A 289 -13.14 -25.70 7.62
CA GLY A 289 -13.92 -25.02 6.60
C GLY A 289 -14.67 -25.97 5.67
N LYS A 290 -15.55 -25.43 4.82
CA LYS A 290 -16.27 -26.21 3.80
C LYS A 290 -16.69 -25.33 2.63
N ILE A 291 -16.58 -25.83 1.40
CA ILE A 291 -17.21 -25.20 0.23
C ILE A 291 -18.64 -25.74 0.12
N GLU A 292 -19.64 -24.85 0.05
CA GLU A 292 -21.04 -25.26 -0.11
C GLU A 292 -21.20 -26.09 -1.39
N GLY A 293 -21.89 -27.23 -1.28
CA GLY A 293 -22.02 -28.22 -2.38
C GLY A 293 -20.92 -29.28 -2.47
N ILE A 294 -19.82 -29.18 -1.71
CA ILE A 294 -18.79 -30.23 -1.62
C ILE A 294 -18.88 -30.96 -0.26
N PRO A 295 -19.11 -32.29 -0.21
CA PRO A 295 -19.27 -33.06 1.03
C PRO A 295 -17.91 -33.43 1.67
N THR A 296 -17.05 -32.43 1.84
CA THR A 296 -15.71 -32.58 2.41
C THR A 296 -15.38 -31.34 3.22
N VAL A 297 -15.04 -31.58 4.49
CA VAL A 297 -14.51 -30.57 5.40
C VAL A 297 -13.03 -30.40 5.09
N VAL A 298 -12.54 -29.18 5.17
CA VAL A 298 -11.13 -28.85 4.95
C VAL A 298 -10.53 -28.23 6.20
N THR A 299 -9.21 -28.20 6.31
CA THR A 299 -8.50 -27.29 7.21
C THR A 299 -7.71 -26.27 6.39
N VAL A 300 -7.76 -25.00 6.81
CA VAL A 300 -7.13 -23.87 6.12
C VAL A 300 -6.51 -22.90 7.14
N PRO A 301 -5.45 -22.16 6.77
CA PRO A 301 -4.94 -21.07 7.61
C PRO A 301 -6.02 -19.99 7.81
N GLU A 302 -6.39 -19.69 9.05
CA GLU A 302 -7.51 -18.78 9.32
C GLU A 302 -7.17 -17.29 9.12
N GLU A 303 -5.89 -16.91 9.17
CA GLU A 303 -5.39 -15.54 8.96
C GLU A 303 -5.93 -14.92 7.65
N ALA A 304 -6.07 -15.73 6.60
CA ALA A 304 -6.64 -15.31 5.31
C ALA A 304 -8.05 -14.71 5.44
N PHE A 305 -8.84 -15.19 6.42
CA PHE A 305 -10.23 -14.80 6.64
C PHE A 305 -10.41 -13.87 7.83
N LEU A 306 -9.58 -13.97 8.89
CA LEU A 306 -9.67 -13.10 10.06
C LEU A 306 -9.53 -11.60 9.70
N THR A 307 -8.74 -11.28 8.67
CA THR A 307 -8.59 -9.90 8.18
C THR A 307 -9.85 -9.29 7.55
N LEU A 308 -10.93 -10.09 7.39
CA LEU A 308 -12.24 -9.68 6.86
C LEU A 308 -13.27 -9.34 7.95
N ASN A 309 -12.97 -9.60 9.24
CA ASN A 309 -13.92 -9.34 10.33
C ASN A 309 -14.43 -7.89 10.35
N ASP A 310 -13.53 -6.94 10.12
CA ASP A 310 -13.81 -5.50 10.03
C ASP A 310 -13.87 -4.99 8.58
N ALA A 311 -14.26 -5.83 7.61
CA ALA A 311 -14.23 -5.50 6.18
C ALA A 311 -14.94 -4.18 5.84
N LEU A 312 -16.07 -3.86 6.50
CA LEU A 312 -16.82 -2.62 6.31
C LEU A 312 -16.02 -1.34 6.66
N THR A 313 -15.01 -1.46 7.54
CA THR A 313 -14.12 -0.35 7.94
C THR A 313 -12.77 -0.41 7.22
N ASN A 314 -12.26 -1.62 6.96
CA ASN A 314 -10.91 -1.82 6.42
C ASN A 314 -10.84 -1.87 4.90
N LEU A 315 -11.94 -2.19 4.21
CA LEU A 315 -12.02 -2.18 2.74
C LEU A 315 -12.72 -0.94 2.17
N ARG A 316 -13.29 -0.08 3.03
CA ARG A 316 -13.93 1.17 2.62
C ARG A 316 -12.92 2.22 2.18
N GLU A 317 -13.27 3.01 1.17
CA GLU A 317 -12.41 4.10 0.70
C GLU A 317 -12.27 5.18 1.79
N LYS A 318 -11.04 5.66 1.97
CA LYS A 318 -10.64 6.64 3.00
C LYS A 318 -10.19 7.96 2.38
N SER A 319 -10.02 8.01 1.07
CA SER A 319 -9.66 9.18 0.26
C SER A 319 -10.91 10.01 -0.05
N PHE A 320 -10.89 11.30 0.30
CA PHE A 320 -12.00 12.23 -0.01
C PHE A 320 -11.97 12.76 -1.44
N PHE A 321 -10.79 12.74 -2.06
CA PHE A 321 -10.52 13.33 -3.37
C PHE A 321 -9.69 12.37 -4.22
N LEU A 322 -10.01 12.29 -5.51
CA LEU A 322 -9.34 11.41 -6.49
C LEU A 322 -8.90 12.22 -7.73
N PHE A 323 -8.30 13.40 -7.51
CA PHE A 323 -7.83 14.29 -8.56
C PHE A 323 -6.37 14.05 -8.96
N ARG A 324 -5.99 14.53 -10.15
CA ARG A 324 -4.60 14.75 -10.54
C ARG A 324 -4.26 16.24 -10.33
N VAL A 325 -3.22 16.54 -9.53
CA VAL A 325 -2.81 17.93 -9.20
C VAL A 325 -2.78 18.89 -10.41
N PRO A 326 -2.27 18.53 -11.61
CA PRO A 326 -2.19 19.46 -12.74
C PRO A 326 -3.54 19.92 -13.31
N LEU A 327 -4.62 19.18 -13.00
CA LEU A 327 -5.98 19.39 -13.52
C LEU A 327 -6.87 20.23 -12.58
N VAL A 328 -6.37 20.61 -11.40
CA VAL A 328 -7.04 21.56 -10.52
C VAL A 328 -6.97 22.95 -11.14
N THR A 329 -8.09 23.67 -11.16
CA THR A 329 -8.24 25.00 -11.78
C THR A 329 -8.72 26.08 -10.80
N SER A 330 -9.38 25.67 -9.71
CA SER A 330 -9.72 26.56 -8.59
C SER A 330 -9.73 25.81 -7.25
N LEU A 331 -9.37 26.52 -6.20
CA LEU A 331 -9.43 26.09 -4.81
C LEU A 331 -9.93 27.26 -3.96
N GLN A 332 -11.09 27.11 -3.33
CA GLN A 332 -11.62 28.06 -2.35
C GLN A 332 -11.51 27.49 -0.94
N ILE A 333 -11.16 28.33 0.03
CA ILE A 333 -11.07 27.95 1.44
C ILE A 333 -11.77 29.04 2.26
N GLY A 334 -12.78 28.66 3.05
CA GLY A 334 -13.54 29.57 3.92
C GLY A 334 -13.43 29.22 5.40
N SER A 335 -13.67 30.21 6.27
CA SER A 335 -13.83 30.05 7.72
C SER A 335 -14.63 31.23 8.28
N GLY A 336 -15.89 30.97 8.64
CA GLY A 336 -16.86 32.02 8.95
C GLY A 336 -17.18 32.88 7.73
N ASP A 337 -17.09 34.20 7.89
CA ASP A 337 -17.33 35.22 6.85
C ASP A 337 -16.16 35.37 5.86
N ARG A 338 -14.96 34.92 6.24
CA ARG A 338 -13.73 35.05 5.43
C ARG A 338 -13.62 33.90 4.44
N THR A 339 -13.39 34.23 3.17
CA THR A 339 -13.05 33.27 2.12
C THR A 339 -11.80 33.72 1.37
N ILE A 340 -10.96 32.77 0.99
CA ILE A 340 -9.91 32.99 -0.03
C ILE A 340 -10.21 32.11 -1.25
N SER A 341 -9.92 32.64 -2.43
CA SER A 341 -10.11 31.95 -3.71
C SER A 341 -8.82 31.99 -4.51
N LEU A 342 -8.27 30.80 -4.76
CA LEU A 342 -7.14 30.52 -5.64
C LEU A 342 -7.68 30.11 -7.01
N GLN A 343 -7.27 30.80 -8.06
CA GLN A 343 -7.72 30.54 -9.43
C GLN A 343 -6.54 30.47 -10.39
N LYS A 344 -6.57 29.47 -11.29
CA LYS A 344 -5.62 29.32 -12.39
C LYS A 344 -6.03 30.22 -13.56
N LEU A 345 -5.12 31.05 -14.03
CA LEU A 345 -5.33 31.95 -15.16
C LEU A 345 -4.96 31.27 -16.49
N GLU A 346 -5.37 31.86 -17.61
CA GLU A 346 -5.15 31.31 -18.97
C GLU A 346 -3.66 31.05 -19.27
N ASN A 347 -2.79 31.96 -18.83
CA ASN A 347 -1.32 31.87 -18.89
C ASN A 347 -0.70 30.79 -17.98
N GLN A 348 -1.52 29.96 -17.34
CA GLN A 348 -1.16 28.92 -16.35
C GLN A 348 -0.57 29.40 -15.02
N THR A 349 -0.47 30.72 -14.76
CA THR A 349 -0.11 31.23 -13.43
C THR A 349 -1.33 31.22 -12.50
N TRP A 350 -1.10 31.16 -11.19
CA TRP A 350 -2.16 31.23 -10.20
C TRP A 350 -2.28 32.61 -9.57
N GLN A 351 -3.51 33.02 -9.26
CA GLN A 351 -3.83 34.22 -8.49
C GLN A 351 -4.61 33.81 -7.25
N VAL A 352 -4.27 34.38 -6.10
CA VAL A 352 -5.08 34.31 -4.88
C VAL A 352 -5.82 35.62 -4.70
N SER A 353 -7.05 35.54 -4.22
CA SER A 353 -7.90 36.67 -3.84
C SER A 353 -8.52 36.40 -2.48
N ALA A 354 -8.77 37.47 -1.70
CA ALA A 354 -9.54 37.40 -0.47
C ALA A 354 -10.92 38.05 -0.66
N SER A 355 -11.92 37.54 0.04
CA SER A 355 -13.25 38.14 0.14
C SER A 355 -13.82 37.97 1.55
N GLY A 356 -14.52 38.99 2.01
CA GLY A 356 -15.17 39.08 3.31
C GLY A 356 -16.15 40.26 3.31
N ALA A 357 -16.96 40.41 4.36
CA ALA A 357 -18.13 41.29 4.32
C ALA A 357 -17.82 42.79 4.11
N GLU A 358 -16.63 43.27 4.49
CA GLU A 358 -16.31 44.71 4.56
C GLU A 358 -14.96 45.11 3.91
N VAL A 359 -14.37 44.27 3.05
CA VAL A 359 -13.04 44.51 2.44
C VAL A 359 -13.09 44.37 0.91
N GLU A 360 -12.49 45.31 0.18
CA GLU A 360 -12.35 45.20 -1.29
C GLU A 360 -11.50 43.97 -1.67
N PRO A 361 -11.85 43.22 -2.74
CA PRO A 361 -11.13 41.98 -3.09
C PRO A 361 -9.69 42.17 -3.55
N VAL A 362 -8.75 42.25 -2.60
CA VAL A 362 -7.30 42.30 -2.86
C VAL A 362 -6.85 41.00 -3.53
N ARG A 363 -6.00 41.12 -4.56
CA ARG A 363 -5.48 39.98 -5.33
C ARG A 363 -3.97 40.00 -5.39
N TYR A 364 -3.36 38.82 -5.28
CA TYR A 364 -1.92 38.62 -5.41
C TYR A 364 -1.61 37.46 -6.37
N PRO A 365 -0.46 37.48 -7.09
CA PRO A 365 0.09 36.25 -7.65
C PRO A 365 0.26 35.22 -6.53
N ALA A 366 -0.15 33.97 -6.77
CA ALA A 366 -0.05 32.91 -5.76
C ALA A 366 1.27 32.14 -5.89
N ASP A 367 1.80 31.64 -4.77
CA ASP A 367 3.01 30.83 -4.75
C ASP A 367 2.72 29.39 -5.21
N PRO A 368 3.33 28.92 -6.30
CA PRO A 368 3.05 27.58 -6.82
C PRO A 368 3.55 26.47 -5.88
N GLY A 369 4.57 26.72 -5.05
CA GLY A 369 5.09 25.76 -4.07
C GLY A 369 4.14 25.59 -2.88
N VAL A 370 3.59 26.69 -2.36
CA VAL A 370 2.59 26.65 -1.29
C VAL A 370 1.28 26.00 -1.77
N LEU A 371 0.81 26.38 -2.96
CA LEU A 371 -0.41 25.81 -3.53
C LEU A 371 -0.26 24.31 -3.80
N THR A 372 0.87 23.87 -4.37
CA THR A 372 1.12 22.44 -4.62
C THR A 372 1.04 21.65 -3.32
N LYS A 373 1.72 22.09 -2.26
CA LYS A 373 1.66 21.45 -0.93
C LYS A 373 0.23 21.40 -0.35
N THR A 374 -0.55 22.47 -0.52
CA THR A 374 -1.95 22.52 -0.04
C THR A 374 -2.83 21.51 -0.77
N VAL A 375 -2.71 21.43 -2.10
CA VAL A 375 -3.46 20.48 -2.92
C VAL A 375 -2.99 19.04 -2.66
N GLU A 376 -1.70 18.81 -2.43
CA GLU A 376 -1.16 17.51 -1.99
C GLU A 376 -1.68 17.10 -0.61
N SER A 377 -1.76 18.03 0.35
CA SER A 377 -2.31 17.76 1.69
C SER A 377 -3.79 17.38 1.63
N LEU A 378 -4.58 18.02 0.76
CA LEU A 378 -5.96 17.62 0.46
C LEU A 378 -6.02 16.23 -0.20
N ILE A 379 -5.26 15.99 -1.27
CA ILE A 379 -5.29 14.71 -2.03
C ILE A 379 -4.74 13.53 -1.19
N THR A 380 -3.87 13.77 -0.22
CA THR A 380 -3.34 12.78 0.71
C THR A 380 -4.14 12.66 2.02
N LEU A 381 -5.13 13.53 2.27
CA LEU A 381 -6.00 13.46 3.44
C LEU A 381 -6.78 12.13 3.46
N ARG A 382 -6.71 11.40 4.58
CA ARG A 382 -7.42 10.11 4.75
C ARG A 382 -8.26 10.10 6.01
N ALA A 383 -9.47 9.54 5.90
CA ALA A 383 -10.29 9.18 7.05
C ALA A 383 -9.53 8.23 7.99
N LYS A 384 -9.36 8.62 9.25
CA LYS A 384 -8.80 7.78 10.32
C LYS A 384 -9.90 6.93 10.97
N LYS A 385 -11.12 7.48 11.09
CA LYS A 385 -12.33 6.78 11.53
C LYS A 385 -13.51 7.17 10.65
N PHE A 386 -14.50 6.30 10.56
CA PHE A 386 -15.87 6.63 10.14
C PHE A 386 -16.68 6.83 11.43
N ILE A 387 -17.42 7.93 11.54
CA ILE A 387 -18.08 8.37 12.79
C ILE A 387 -19.58 8.10 12.75
N SER A 388 -20.25 8.49 11.66
CA SER A 388 -21.66 8.16 11.42
C SER A 388 -21.90 7.98 9.93
N ASP A 389 -22.69 6.95 9.58
CA ASP A 389 -23.09 6.71 8.19
C ASP A 389 -24.35 7.49 7.77
N ALA A 390 -25.16 7.91 8.74
CA ALA A 390 -26.39 8.66 8.55
C ALA A 390 -26.61 9.57 9.77
N PRO A 391 -25.85 10.69 9.90
CA PRO A 391 -25.98 11.61 11.03
C PRO A 391 -27.32 12.34 11.02
N SER A 392 -27.84 12.64 12.20
CA SER A 392 -28.96 13.58 12.36
C SER A 392 -28.50 15.04 12.27
N ASP A 393 -29.44 15.96 12.05
CA ASP A 393 -29.17 17.40 12.13
C ASP A 393 -28.69 17.85 13.51
N SER A 394 -28.88 17.05 14.57
CA SER A 394 -28.28 17.28 15.90
C SER A 394 -26.80 16.93 15.88
N ASP A 395 -26.46 15.74 15.39
CA ASP A 395 -25.08 15.24 15.34
C ASP A 395 -24.21 16.18 14.47
N LEU A 396 -24.75 16.67 13.34
CA LEU A 396 -24.06 17.65 12.50
C LEU A 396 -23.79 19.01 13.20
N ARG A 397 -24.55 19.36 14.25
CA ARG A 397 -24.24 20.50 15.13
C ARG A 397 -23.20 20.15 16.19
N GLU A 398 -23.29 18.97 16.78
CA GLU A 398 -22.32 18.47 17.77
C GLU A 398 -20.91 18.27 17.18
N TYR A 399 -20.82 17.87 15.91
CA TYR A 399 -19.58 17.74 15.16
C TYR A 399 -19.07 19.07 14.55
N GLY A 400 -19.73 20.21 14.79
CA GLY A 400 -19.36 21.50 14.21
C GLY A 400 -19.52 21.58 12.68
N LEU A 401 -20.29 20.68 12.05
CA LEU A 401 -20.40 20.60 10.59
C LEU A 401 -21.45 21.53 9.99
N ASN A 402 -22.33 22.11 10.82
CA ASN A 402 -23.26 23.16 10.42
C ASN A 402 -22.62 24.57 10.39
N ASP A 403 -21.53 24.79 11.12
CA ASP A 403 -20.70 26.01 11.07
C ASP A 403 -19.21 25.61 11.05
N PRO A 404 -18.73 25.06 9.91
CA PRO A 404 -17.45 24.36 9.86
C PRO A 404 -16.24 25.30 9.98
N GLN A 405 -15.29 24.92 10.85
CA GLN A 405 -14.01 25.61 11.03
C GLN A 405 -13.25 25.84 9.72
N ARG A 406 -13.38 24.93 8.74
CA ARG A 406 -13.04 25.17 7.33
C ARG A 406 -14.09 24.63 6.37
N THR A 407 -14.42 25.42 5.37
CA THR A 407 -14.94 24.91 4.08
C THR A 407 -13.80 24.86 3.07
N VAL A 408 -13.77 23.81 2.24
CA VAL A 408 -12.84 23.70 1.11
C VAL A 408 -13.62 23.27 -0.12
N GLU A 409 -13.62 24.09 -1.18
CA GLU A 409 -14.19 23.72 -2.47
C GLU A 409 -13.07 23.65 -3.51
N ILE A 410 -12.96 22.52 -4.20
CA ILE A 410 -11.87 22.24 -5.14
C ILE A 410 -12.45 21.80 -6.49
N ILE A 411 -12.06 22.54 -7.53
CA ILE A 411 -12.58 22.38 -8.89
C ILE A 411 -11.43 21.92 -9.80
N GLY A 412 -11.65 20.79 -10.48
CA GLY A 412 -10.80 20.26 -11.54
C GLY A 412 -11.64 19.55 -12.59
N GLU A 413 -11.40 18.25 -12.79
CA GLU A 413 -12.26 17.38 -13.62
C GLU A 413 -13.68 17.23 -13.05
N ASN A 414 -13.80 17.34 -11.72
CA ASN A 414 -15.05 17.38 -10.98
C ASN A 414 -14.97 18.51 -9.93
N ASN A 415 -16.12 18.96 -9.41
CA ASN A 415 -16.17 19.80 -8.21
C ASN A 415 -16.34 18.89 -6.98
N HIS A 416 -15.58 19.10 -5.91
CA HIS A 416 -15.78 18.46 -4.61
C HIS A 416 -15.67 19.51 -3.50
N LYS A 417 -16.55 19.41 -2.49
CA LYS A 417 -16.52 20.29 -1.32
C LYS A 417 -16.41 19.48 -0.04
N LEU A 418 -15.46 19.85 0.80
CA LEU A 418 -15.17 19.24 2.09
C LEU A 418 -15.46 20.25 3.20
N LEU A 419 -16.23 19.81 4.19
CA LEU A 419 -16.48 20.53 5.43
C LEU A 419 -15.60 19.91 6.52
N LEU A 420 -14.88 20.75 7.25
CA LEU A 420 -14.11 20.38 8.43
C LEU A 420 -14.72 21.12 9.63
N GLY A 421 -15.36 20.37 10.51
CA GLY A 421 -16.03 20.86 11.72
C GLY A 421 -15.09 20.93 12.91
N ASP A 422 -15.56 20.47 14.06
CA ASP A 422 -14.84 20.61 15.33
C ASP A 422 -13.78 19.53 15.60
N LEU A 423 -12.90 19.85 16.54
CA LEU A 423 -11.85 18.99 17.06
C LEU A 423 -12.38 18.11 18.21
N ASP A 424 -12.34 16.80 18.03
CA ASP A 424 -12.46 15.82 19.12
C ASP A 424 -11.24 16.00 20.06
N PRO A 425 -11.45 16.43 21.32
CA PRO A 425 -10.35 16.74 22.24
C PRO A 425 -9.61 15.48 22.73
N ASP A 426 -10.29 14.34 22.80
CA ASP A 426 -9.75 13.08 23.29
C ASP A 426 -8.86 12.41 22.24
N THR A 427 -9.24 12.51 20.95
CA THR A 427 -8.53 11.83 19.87
C THR A 427 -7.66 12.76 19.01
N ARG A 428 -7.79 14.08 19.17
CA ARG A 428 -7.13 15.13 18.36
C ARG A 428 -7.38 14.99 16.86
N LEU A 429 -8.55 14.47 16.51
CA LEU A 429 -9.04 14.38 15.14
C LEU A 429 -10.14 15.41 14.92
N ILE A 430 -10.30 15.89 13.69
CA ILE A 430 -11.36 16.82 13.31
C ILE A 430 -12.45 16.08 12.56
N TYR A 431 -13.72 16.43 12.83
CA TYR A 431 -14.85 15.89 12.09
C TYR A 431 -14.86 16.41 10.66
N ALA A 432 -15.04 15.51 9.70
CA ALA A 432 -15.01 15.82 8.28
C ALA A 432 -16.24 15.27 7.56
N LYS A 433 -16.72 15.98 6.55
CA LYS A 433 -17.88 15.59 5.73
C LYS A 433 -17.74 16.10 4.30
N VAL A 434 -17.94 15.23 3.32
CA VAL A 434 -18.02 15.62 1.90
C VAL A 434 -19.45 16.03 1.58
N GLU A 435 -19.64 17.19 0.94
CA GLU A 435 -20.98 17.65 0.55
C GLU A 435 -21.61 16.68 -0.46
N GLY A 436 -22.93 16.47 -0.35
CA GLY A 436 -23.66 15.46 -1.13
C GLY A 436 -23.51 14.01 -0.63
N GLN A 437 -22.59 13.72 0.30
CA GLN A 437 -22.49 12.41 0.96
C GLN A 437 -23.10 12.46 2.37
N PRO A 438 -23.80 11.42 2.85
CA PRO A 438 -24.37 11.42 4.20
C PRO A 438 -23.29 11.29 5.29
N PHE A 439 -22.23 10.54 4.99
CA PHE A 439 -21.18 10.09 5.90
C PHE A 439 -20.43 11.23 6.64
N VAL A 440 -20.06 10.95 7.88
CA VAL A 440 -19.14 11.76 8.70
C VAL A 440 -17.92 10.92 9.09
N TYR A 441 -16.75 11.54 9.04
CA TYR A 441 -15.44 10.93 9.23
C TYR A 441 -14.65 11.70 10.29
N ALA A 442 -13.55 11.14 10.76
CA ALA A 442 -12.55 11.86 11.54
C ALA A 442 -11.18 11.85 10.83
N VAL A 443 -10.53 13.02 10.75
CA VAL A 443 -9.26 13.24 10.02
C VAL A 443 -8.21 13.90 10.93
N PRO A 444 -6.90 13.84 10.60
CA PRO A 444 -5.86 14.50 11.40
C PRO A 444 -6.05 16.02 11.45
N MET A 445 -5.86 16.64 12.62
CA MET A 445 -6.07 18.08 12.79
C MET A 445 -5.10 18.99 12.00
N ASP A 446 -3.94 18.46 11.59
CA ASP A 446 -2.90 19.24 10.89
C ASP A 446 -3.38 19.85 9.57
N ILE A 447 -4.41 19.27 8.93
CA ILE A 447 -5.02 19.81 7.71
C ILE A 447 -5.52 21.25 7.87
N ILE A 448 -5.86 21.71 9.08
CA ILE A 448 -6.27 23.10 9.36
C ILE A 448 -5.10 24.08 9.23
N ARG A 449 -3.86 23.59 9.47
CA ARG A 449 -2.61 24.36 9.32
C ARG A 449 -2.21 24.48 7.84
N ASP A 450 -2.47 23.43 7.06
CA ASP A 450 -2.27 23.42 5.60
C ASP A 450 -3.35 24.22 4.83
N LEU A 451 -4.43 24.62 5.52
CA LEU A 451 -5.56 25.40 4.98
C LEU A 451 -5.71 26.78 5.67
N PRO A 452 -4.71 27.69 5.60
CA PRO A 452 -4.83 29.04 6.15
C PRO A 452 -5.82 29.91 5.36
N VAL A 453 -6.82 30.50 6.01
CA VAL A 453 -7.77 31.43 5.36
C VAL A 453 -7.18 32.85 5.31
N SER A 454 -6.05 32.99 4.61
CA SER A 454 -5.34 34.26 4.39
C SER A 454 -4.68 34.28 3.03
N ALA A 455 -4.99 35.29 2.21
CA ALA A 455 -4.37 35.47 0.89
C ALA A 455 -2.86 35.75 0.99
N LEU A 456 -2.37 36.24 2.13
CA LEU A 456 -0.94 36.47 2.38
C LEU A 456 -0.15 35.17 2.56
N ALA A 457 -0.76 34.11 3.12
CA ALA A 457 -0.10 32.80 3.26
C ALA A 457 0.23 32.16 1.89
N TYR A 458 -0.63 32.44 0.91
CA TYR A 458 -0.52 31.99 -0.49
C TYR A 458 0.17 32.99 -1.42
N ARG A 459 0.48 34.22 -1.00
CA ARG A 459 1.11 35.25 -1.86
C ARG A 459 2.50 34.79 -2.31
N PHE A 460 2.80 34.99 -3.60
CA PHE A 460 4.07 34.58 -4.22
C PHE A 460 5.28 35.12 -3.44
N ARG A 461 6.17 34.23 -3.00
CA ARG A 461 7.20 34.53 -2.01
C ARG A 461 8.46 35.20 -2.57
N LEU A 462 8.45 35.64 -3.83
CA LEU A 462 9.48 36.49 -4.43
C LEU A 462 8.98 37.95 -4.40
N LEU A 463 9.58 38.77 -3.54
CA LEU A 463 9.19 40.16 -3.30
C LEU A 463 9.78 41.13 -4.34
N ASP A 464 11.03 40.88 -4.74
CA ASP A 464 11.76 41.68 -5.72
C ASP A 464 12.80 40.82 -6.45
N GLN A 465 13.18 41.22 -7.67
CA GLN A 465 14.17 40.49 -8.46
C GLN A 465 15.03 41.46 -9.28
N ILE A 466 16.35 41.31 -9.16
CA ILE A 466 17.31 42.01 -10.01
C ILE A 466 17.62 41.10 -11.20
N PRO A 467 17.36 41.52 -12.46
CA PRO A 467 17.63 40.69 -13.63
C PRO A 467 19.12 40.38 -13.76
N ASP A 468 19.48 39.27 -14.42
CA ASP A 468 20.89 38.84 -14.57
C ASP A 468 21.80 39.87 -15.27
N THR A 469 21.21 40.76 -16.08
CA THR A 469 21.89 41.90 -16.70
C THR A 469 22.25 43.02 -15.70
N GLY A 470 21.55 43.10 -14.56
CA GLY A 470 21.79 44.08 -13.52
C GLY A 470 22.98 43.70 -12.62
N GLN A 471 23.70 44.70 -12.13
CA GLN A 471 24.85 44.52 -11.23
C GLN A 471 24.57 45.21 -9.90
N ILE A 472 24.64 44.46 -8.79
CA ILE A 472 24.66 45.06 -7.45
C ILE A 472 26.03 45.73 -7.32
N ARG A 473 26.04 47.04 -7.11
CA ARG A 473 27.24 47.89 -7.07
C ARG A 473 27.72 48.14 -5.66
N SER A 474 26.81 48.36 -4.71
CA SER A 474 27.12 48.48 -3.29
C SER A 474 26.06 47.79 -2.45
N VAL A 475 26.45 47.38 -1.24
CA VAL A 475 25.56 46.90 -0.19
C VAL A 475 25.96 47.58 1.11
N VAL A 476 25.02 48.26 1.74
CA VAL A 476 25.19 48.99 3.00
C VAL A 476 24.19 48.46 4.02
N VAL A 477 24.64 48.26 5.26
CA VAL A 477 23.76 47.98 6.40
C VAL A 477 23.99 49.04 7.47
N ARG A 478 22.91 49.69 7.90
CA ARG A 478 22.90 50.68 8.97
C ARG A 478 22.08 50.18 10.15
N ASP A 479 22.63 50.34 11.35
CA ASP A 479 21.91 50.25 12.61
C ASP A 479 21.10 51.55 12.83
N LEU A 480 19.79 51.43 13.02
CA LEU A 480 18.85 52.55 13.09
C LEU A 480 18.76 53.20 14.47
N ASP A 481 19.13 52.50 15.54
CA ASP A 481 19.13 53.04 16.91
C ASP A 481 20.42 53.80 17.23
N THR A 482 21.54 53.38 16.63
CA THR A 482 22.88 53.98 16.86
C THR A 482 23.42 54.77 15.65
N GLU A 483 22.66 54.83 14.56
CA GLU A 483 23.01 55.36 13.23
C GLU A 483 24.26 54.73 12.56
N LYS A 484 24.93 53.79 13.23
CA LYS A 484 26.21 53.21 12.82
C LYS A 484 26.07 52.41 11.52
N ILE A 485 27.03 52.56 10.61
CA ILE A 485 27.21 51.65 9.48
C ILE A 485 27.86 50.36 9.99
N LEU A 486 27.16 49.24 9.83
CA LEU A 486 27.64 47.89 10.19
C LEU A 486 28.29 47.17 9.01
N LEU A 487 27.90 47.54 7.78
CA LEU A 487 28.46 47.04 6.53
C LEU A 487 28.48 48.16 5.50
N ASP A 488 29.59 48.32 4.81
CA ASP A 488 29.67 49.01 3.53
C ASP A 488 30.61 48.20 2.63
N ARG A 489 30.08 47.63 1.55
CA ARG A 489 30.88 46.96 0.53
C ARG A 489 30.48 47.44 -0.84
N THR A 490 31.46 47.86 -1.62
CA THR A 490 31.30 48.26 -3.03
C THR A 490 32.01 47.26 -3.94
N LEU A 491 31.46 47.01 -5.12
CA LEU A 491 32.04 46.14 -6.13
C LEU A 491 33.18 46.88 -6.85
N GLY A 492 34.39 46.32 -6.77
CA GLY A 492 35.61 46.91 -7.33
C GLY A 492 35.68 46.87 -8.86
N GLU A 493 36.63 47.64 -9.41
CA GLU A 493 36.83 47.76 -10.85
C GLU A 493 37.00 46.40 -11.55
N GLY A 494 36.35 46.23 -12.71
CA GLY A 494 36.28 44.95 -13.41
C GLY A 494 35.23 43.98 -12.88
N GLY A 495 34.51 44.31 -11.80
CA GLY A 495 33.29 43.62 -11.37
C GLY A 495 33.46 42.21 -10.77
N LYS A 496 34.68 41.89 -10.31
CA LYS A 496 35.07 40.52 -9.88
C LYS A 496 35.41 40.36 -8.39
N SER A 497 35.60 41.46 -7.68
CA SER A 497 35.85 41.46 -6.23
C SER A 497 35.03 42.56 -5.57
N TRP A 498 34.59 42.30 -4.34
CA TRP A 498 34.05 43.34 -3.46
C TRP A 498 35.19 43.98 -2.67
N THR A 499 34.97 45.18 -2.15
CA THR A 499 35.81 45.72 -1.08
C THR A 499 35.64 44.88 0.17
N PHE A 500 36.75 44.60 0.85
CA PHE A 500 36.74 44.12 2.22
C PHE A 500 36.27 45.27 3.13
N GLY A 501 35.46 44.94 4.14
CA GLY A 501 35.05 45.88 5.20
C GLY A 501 35.90 45.72 6.45
N GLU A 502 35.64 46.54 7.47
CA GLU A 502 36.33 46.48 8.78
C GLU A 502 36.12 45.16 9.57
N LEU A 503 35.29 44.24 9.04
CA LEU A 503 34.93 42.94 9.61
C LEU A 503 35.48 41.74 8.82
N ASP A 504 36.29 41.95 7.79
CA ASP A 504 36.98 40.86 7.08
C ASP A 504 38.45 40.75 7.53
N ASP A 505 38.88 39.54 7.86
CA ASP A 505 40.30 39.19 7.90
C ASP A 505 40.83 39.09 6.45
N PRO A 506 41.85 39.88 6.05
CA PRO A 506 42.36 39.88 4.68
C PRO A 506 43.04 38.56 4.25
N ASP A 507 43.43 37.70 5.19
CA ASP A 507 43.99 36.37 4.90
C ASP A 507 42.92 35.26 4.82
N GLN A 508 41.64 35.59 5.05
CA GLN A 508 40.51 34.66 4.97
C GLN A 508 39.58 34.93 3.76
N PRO A 509 38.93 33.90 3.19
CA PRO A 509 37.91 34.10 2.15
C PRO A 509 36.68 34.82 2.72
N PRO A 510 36.01 35.69 1.95
CA PRO A 510 34.85 36.43 2.43
C PRO A 510 33.75 35.48 2.89
N LYS A 511 33.20 35.75 4.09
CA LYS A 511 32.18 34.92 4.75
C LYS A 511 31.08 34.47 3.76
N THR A 512 30.79 33.17 3.75
CA THR A 512 29.77 32.55 2.88
C THR A 512 28.41 33.24 3.00
N SER A 513 28.11 33.77 4.18
CA SER A 513 26.94 34.58 4.51
C SER A 513 26.80 35.86 3.69
N PHE A 514 27.88 36.56 3.33
CA PHE A 514 27.79 37.72 2.43
C PHE A 514 27.40 37.30 1.00
N VAL A 515 27.89 36.15 0.54
CA VAL A 515 27.47 35.57 -0.75
C VAL A 515 25.99 35.13 -0.70
N THR A 516 25.50 34.67 0.45
CA THR A 516 24.07 34.41 0.69
C THR A 516 23.24 35.69 0.68
N LEU A 517 23.70 36.77 1.32
CA LEU A 517 23.06 38.09 1.28
C LEU A 517 22.98 38.65 -0.16
N LEU A 518 24.03 38.51 -0.97
CA LEU A 518 24.01 38.90 -2.38
C LEU A 518 23.02 38.07 -3.22
N LYS A 519 22.88 36.76 -2.93
CA LYS A 519 21.85 35.90 -3.57
C LYS A 519 20.44 36.31 -3.17
N GLN A 520 20.23 36.71 -1.93
CA GLN A 520 18.97 37.26 -1.44
C GLN A 520 18.64 38.60 -2.10
N LEU A 521 19.58 39.55 -2.15
CA LEU A 521 19.37 40.83 -2.84
C LEU A 521 19.08 40.64 -4.34
N ARG A 522 19.66 39.61 -4.97
CA ARG A 522 19.40 39.23 -6.37
C ARG A 522 17.98 38.71 -6.60
N ASN A 523 17.47 37.87 -5.70
CA ASN A 523 16.13 37.28 -5.76
C ASN A 523 15.50 37.35 -4.36
N PHE A 524 14.90 38.49 -4.00
CA PHE A 524 14.52 38.74 -2.60
C PHE A 524 13.31 37.89 -2.23
N ARG A 525 13.57 36.77 -1.55
CA ARG A 525 12.55 35.84 -1.10
C ARG A 525 12.18 36.09 0.36
N VAL A 526 10.89 36.10 0.63
CA VAL A 526 10.35 36.11 1.99
C VAL A 526 10.00 34.69 2.40
N ASP A 527 9.95 34.40 3.69
CA ASP A 527 9.32 33.17 4.16
C ASP A 527 7.80 33.34 4.16
N SER A 528 7.25 34.31 4.90
CA SER A 528 5.81 34.59 4.93
C SER A 528 5.54 36.09 4.87
N TYR A 529 4.35 36.49 4.40
CA TYR A 529 3.87 37.87 4.51
C TYR A 529 2.98 37.99 5.74
N LEU A 530 3.22 39.02 6.56
CA LEU A 530 2.47 39.27 7.80
C LEU A 530 1.46 40.41 7.62
N SER A 531 1.85 41.48 6.94
CA SER A 531 0.98 42.63 6.64
C SER A 531 0.87 42.85 5.12
N PRO A 532 -0.31 43.26 4.61
CA PRO A 532 -0.46 43.68 3.22
C PRO A 532 0.10 45.08 2.95
N THR A 533 0.53 45.81 4.00
CA THR A 533 1.18 47.14 3.97
C THR A 533 2.50 47.12 4.76
N PHE A 534 3.36 48.12 4.57
CA PHE A 534 4.46 48.42 5.47
C PHE A 534 3.94 48.98 6.80
N THR A 535 4.70 48.84 7.88
CA THR A 535 4.34 49.30 9.23
C THR A 535 5.54 49.89 9.97
N ASP A 536 5.27 50.56 11.08
CA ASP A 536 6.21 51.14 12.05
C ASP A 536 7.19 50.13 12.70
N GLY A 537 6.85 48.84 12.63
CA GLY A 537 7.71 47.72 13.00
C GLY A 537 7.05 46.39 12.65
N LEU A 538 7.66 45.28 13.07
CA LEU A 538 7.07 43.95 12.96
C LEU A 538 6.02 43.74 14.04
N LYS A 539 4.76 43.51 13.65
CA LYS A 539 3.66 43.24 14.59
C LYS A 539 3.50 41.73 14.73
N ILE A 540 3.68 41.23 15.96
CA ILE A 540 3.61 39.79 16.28
C ILE A 540 2.33 39.49 17.05
N GLU A 541 2.01 40.34 18.02
CA GLU A 541 0.82 40.27 18.87
C GLU A 541 0.09 41.62 18.79
N ALA A 542 -1.15 41.71 19.28
CA ALA A 542 -2.01 42.88 19.08
C ALA A 542 -1.46 44.18 19.71
N ASP A 543 -0.62 44.05 20.73
CA ASP A 543 0.04 45.10 21.49
C ASP A 543 1.58 45.11 21.33
N ARG A 544 2.16 44.10 20.68
CA ARG A 544 3.62 43.91 20.55
C ARG A 544 4.12 44.19 19.12
N THR A 545 4.61 45.42 18.94
CA THR A 545 5.41 45.83 17.77
C THR A 545 6.90 45.79 18.12
N ILE A 546 7.71 45.12 17.29
CA ILE A 546 9.18 45.15 17.39
C ILE A 546 9.71 46.13 16.34
N PRO A 547 10.51 47.15 16.72
CA PRO A 547 10.95 48.19 15.79
C PRO A 547 11.90 47.65 14.71
N TRP A 548 12.00 48.39 13.61
CA TRP A 548 13.07 48.19 12.63
C TRP A 548 14.41 48.60 13.23
N ARG A 549 15.32 47.64 13.39
CA ARG A 549 16.67 47.90 13.92
C ARG A 549 17.70 48.14 12.83
N TYR A 550 17.53 47.51 11.67
CA TYR A 550 18.49 47.59 10.58
C TYR A 550 17.85 48.09 9.29
N LEU A 551 18.58 48.93 8.57
CA LEU A 551 18.28 49.29 7.19
C LEU A 551 19.35 48.68 6.28
N LEU A 552 18.93 47.74 5.42
CA LEU A 552 19.72 47.14 4.35
C LEU A 552 19.44 47.90 3.05
N GLU A 553 20.47 48.54 2.52
CA GLU A 553 20.43 49.28 1.24
C GLU A 553 21.35 48.60 0.20
N ALA A 554 20.93 48.58 -1.06
CA ALA A 554 21.76 48.07 -2.15
C ALA A 554 21.61 48.94 -3.40
N GLU A 555 22.71 49.49 -3.94
CA GLU A 555 22.70 50.12 -5.27
C GLU A 555 22.74 49.06 -6.35
N VAL A 556 21.84 49.18 -7.33
CA VAL A 556 21.71 48.27 -8.46
C VAL A 556 21.86 49.05 -9.76
N VAL A 557 22.88 48.73 -10.54
CA VAL A 557 23.10 49.29 -11.88
C VAL A 557 22.40 48.40 -12.89
N LEU A 558 21.41 48.94 -13.59
CA LEU A 558 20.66 48.28 -14.65
C LEU A 558 21.12 48.83 -16.01
N PRO A 559 21.64 47.99 -16.93
CA PRO A 559 22.10 48.46 -18.24
C PRO A 559 20.91 48.81 -19.15
N GLY A 560 20.87 50.05 -19.63
CA GLY A 560 19.94 50.51 -20.66
C GLY A 560 20.54 50.42 -22.06
N SER A 561 19.74 50.78 -23.08
CA SER A 561 20.21 50.94 -24.47
C SER A 561 20.94 52.28 -24.71
N GLY A 562 21.60 52.80 -23.68
CA GLY A 562 22.18 54.14 -23.57
C GLY A 562 22.89 54.24 -22.23
N ASP A 563 22.50 55.20 -21.38
CA ASP A 563 23.00 55.27 -20.01
C ASP A 563 22.49 54.09 -19.14
N SER A 564 23.25 53.75 -18.09
CA SER A 564 22.85 52.76 -17.10
C SER A 564 22.07 53.42 -15.96
N THR A 565 20.92 52.86 -15.59
CA THR A 565 20.08 53.37 -14.51
C THR A 565 20.55 52.81 -13.17
N VAL A 566 20.80 53.67 -12.18
CA VAL A 566 21.08 53.24 -10.79
C VAL A 566 19.78 53.28 -9.99
N VAL A 567 19.46 52.19 -9.30
CA VAL A 567 18.28 52.06 -8.42
C VAL A 567 18.75 51.60 -7.05
N THR A 568 18.36 52.30 -5.98
CA THR A 568 18.62 51.85 -4.60
C THR A 568 17.45 50.99 -4.11
N LYS A 569 17.74 49.78 -3.66
CA LYS A 569 16.77 48.89 -3.00
C LYS A 569 16.92 49.00 -1.49
N LYS A 570 15.79 49.06 -0.77
CA LYS A 570 15.74 49.25 0.69
C LYS A 570 14.87 48.19 1.37
N TYR A 571 15.41 47.61 2.43
CA TYR A 571 14.75 46.64 3.29
C TYR A 571 15.01 46.98 4.75
N TYR A 572 13.95 47.11 5.54
CA TYR A 572 14.01 47.34 6.98
C TYR A 572 13.90 45.99 7.69
N LEU A 573 14.76 45.69 8.66
CA LEU A 573 14.79 44.41 9.38
C LEU A 573 14.75 44.62 10.89
N THR A 574 14.19 43.68 11.64
CA THR A 574 14.24 43.68 13.12
C THR A 574 15.57 43.09 13.62
N GLU A 575 15.82 43.21 14.93
CA GLU A 575 16.68 42.25 15.64
C GLU A 575 16.12 40.81 15.51
N ARG A 576 16.94 39.81 15.79
CA ARG A 576 16.50 38.41 15.88
C ARG A 576 15.70 38.22 17.18
N ILE A 577 14.49 37.66 17.06
CA ILE A 577 13.47 37.73 18.12
C ILE A 577 13.52 36.46 18.97
N GLU A 578 13.45 35.33 18.27
CA GLU A 578 13.67 33.98 18.76
C GLU A 578 14.53 33.28 17.69
N GLY A 579 15.14 32.13 18.00
CA GLY A 579 16.21 31.53 17.19
C GLY A 579 15.89 31.34 15.70
N THR A 580 14.62 31.20 15.32
CA THR A 580 14.15 31.00 13.93
C THR A 580 13.30 32.15 13.39
N LEU A 581 13.26 33.32 14.05
CA LEU A 581 12.39 34.44 13.67
C LEU A 581 13.13 35.78 13.61
N GLN A 582 13.13 36.37 12.43
CA GLN A 582 13.51 37.76 12.17
C GLN A 582 12.52 38.37 11.18
N GLY A 583 12.06 39.58 11.49
CA GLY A 583 11.13 40.33 10.65
C GLY A 583 11.83 41.17 9.59
N GLY A 584 11.09 41.46 8.52
CA GLY A 584 11.47 42.48 7.56
C GLY A 584 10.27 43.23 6.97
N GLY A 585 10.56 44.36 6.34
CA GLY A 585 9.59 45.19 5.65
C GLY A 585 10.23 45.93 4.48
N SER A 586 9.40 46.35 3.52
CA SER A 586 9.85 47.18 2.40
C SER A 586 8.80 48.22 2.08
N GLU A 587 9.21 49.48 2.19
CA GLU A 587 8.42 50.67 1.88
C GLU A 587 8.13 50.79 0.36
N GLU A 588 9.10 50.42 -0.50
CA GLU A 588 8.92 50.38 -1.97
C GLU A 588 7.79 49.41 -2.40
N LYS A 589 7.60 48.35 -1.63
CA LYS A 589 6.66 47.25 -1.94
C LYS A 589 5.40 47.25 -1.07
N ASP A 590 5.31 48.20 -0.14
CA ASP A 590 4.28 48.31 0.89
C ASP A 590 3.97 46.96 1.57
N VAL A 591 4.92 46.35 2.29
CA VAL A 591 4.71 45.08 3.02
C VAL A 591 5.56 44.92 4.27
N THR A 592 5.12 44.02 5.17
CA THR A 592 5.99 43.33 6.15
C THR A 592 5.87 41.81 6.08
N PHE A 593 6.94 41.13 6.48
CA PHE A 593 7.21 39.71 6.20
C PHE A 593 8.19 39.08 7.21
N THR A 594 8.29 37.75 7.20
CA THR A 594 9.39 37.00 7.85
C THR A 594 10.51 36.71 6.86
N LEU A 595 11.76 36.69 7.33
CA LEU A 595 12.90 36.26 6.53
C LEU A 595 13.01 34.73 6.46
N PRO A 596 13.50 34.15 5.35
CA PRO A 596 13.88 32.73 5.31
C PRO A 596 15.02 32.42 6.30
N GLN A 597 14.97 31.25 6.93
CA GLN A 597 15.97 30.78 7.91
C GLN A 597 17.43 30.92 7.41
N THR A 598 17.69 30.62 6.14
CA THR A 598 19.02 30.76 5.50
C THR A 598 19.55 32.19 5.46
N ILE A 599 18.67 33.20 5.58
CA ILE A 599 19.02 34.61 5.65
C ILE A 599 19.20 35.04 7.12
N ILE A 600 18.39 34.50 8.04
CA ILE A 600 18.54 34.73 9.49
C ILE A 600 19.91 34.21 9.97
N GLU A 601 20.30 33.01 9.54
CA GLU A 601 21.61 32.41 9.85
C GLU A 601 22.76 33.22 9.25
N ALA A 602 22.63 33.67 8.00
CA ALA A 602 23.61 34.54 7.35
C ALA A 602 23.67 35.94 7.99
N TRP A 603 22.56 36.43 8.57
CA TRP A 603 22.52 37.73 9.25
C TRP A 603 23.27 37.68 10.58
N GLU A 604 23.10 36.63 11.38
CA GLU A 604 23.84 36.47 12.66
C GLU A 604 25.35 36.30 12.43
N ASP A 605 25.78 35.58 11.40
CA ASP A 605 27.22 35.44 11.08
C ASP A 605 27.85 36.76 10.59
N LEU A 606 27.07 37.64 9.94
CA LEU A 606 27.54 38.98 9.54
C LEU A 606 27.46 39.99 10.70
N PHE A 607 26.45 39.87 11.57
CA PHE A 607 26.10 40.83 12.62
C PHE A 607 25.74 40.12 13.93
N PRO A 608 26.72 39.47 14.60
CA PRO A 608 26.44 38.66 15.78
C PRO A 608 25.97 39.54 16.95
N THR A 609 24.82 39.18 17.52
CA THR A 609 24.12 39.93 18.59
C THR A 609 24.84 39.93 19.94
N ARG A 610 25.88 39.10 20.07
CA ARG A 610 26.87 39.12 21.15
C ARG A 610 28.26 38.99 20.51
N PRO A 611 29.31 39.65 21.05
CA PRO A 611 30.67 39.34 20.63
C PRO A 611 30.96 37.86 20.88
N LEU A 612 31.57 37.21 19.90
CA LEU A 612 32.27 35.95 20.14
C LEU A 612 33.43 36.24 21.11
N PRO A 613 33.80 35.33 22.02
CA PRO A 613 34.99 35.52 22.85
C PRO A 613 36.25 35.71 21.98
N ASP A 614 37.01 36.77 22.25
CA ASP A 614 38.30 37.03 21.61
C ASP A 614 39.31 35.97 22.11
N GLU A 615 39.57 35.00 21.25
CA GLU A 615 40.29 33.74 21.51
C GLU A 615 39.64 32.82 22.57
N TYR A 616 39.85 31.51 22.41
CA TYR A 616 39.48 30.51 23.41
C TYR A 616 40.62 30.41 24.42
N ASP A 617 40.61 31.29 25.42
CA ASP A 617 41.57 31.28 26.53
C ASP A 617 41.44 29.96 27.31
N GLU A 618 42.27 28.97 26.97
CA GLU A 618 42.29 27.67 27.63
C GLU A 618 42.66 27.79 29.12
N GLU A 619 43.46 28.78 29.55
CA GLU A 619 43.79 28.97 30.96
C GLU A 619 42.59 29.53 31.74
N ALA A 620 41.86 30.51 31.20
CA ALA A 620 40.62 31.01 31.81
C ALA A 620 39.49 29.97 31.78
N ALA A 621 39.38 29.17 30.71
CA ALA A 621 38.43 28.06 30.62
C ALA A 621 38.76 26.95 31.62
N LEU A 622 40.05 26.62 31.82
CA LEU A 622 40.51 25.68 32.83
C LEU A 622 40.34 26.22 34.26
N GLU A 623 40.62 27.50 34.52
CA GLU A 623 40.32 28.14 35.81
C GLU A 623 38.82 28.11 36.12
N ALA A 624 37.96 28.43 35.14
CA ALA A 624 36.51 28.39 35.31
C ALA A 624 36.02 26.96 35.58
N ALA A 625 36.51 25.97 34.83
CA ALA A 625 36.21 24.57 35.06
C ALA A 625 36.68 24.10 36.46
N GLN A 626 37.90 24.44 36.86
CA GLN A 626 38.45 24.05 38.18
C GLN A 626 37.78 24.77 39.36
N LYS A 627 37.27 26.00 39.17
CA LYS A 627 36.47 26.72 40.17
C LYS A 627 35.04 26.19 40.29
N THR A 628 34.48 25.63 39.21
CA THR A 628 33.11 25.11 39.18
C THR A 628 33.03 23.62 39.56
N ALA A 629 34.05 22.83 39.26
CA ALA A 629 34.14 21.41 39.59
C ALA A 629 33.79 21.07 41.06
N PRO A 630 34.35 21.72 42.10
CA PRO A 630 34.01 21.41 43.49
C PRO A 630 32.57 21.80 43.88
N GLN A 631 31.86 22.62 43.10
CA GLN A 631 30.45 22.88 43.34
C GLN A 631 29.56 21.80 42.70
N ILE A 632 29.94 21.31 41.51
CA ILE A 632 29.20 20.25 40.82
C ILE A 632 29.32 18.91 41.56
N GLU A 633 30.50 18.58 42.11
CA GLU A 633 30.64 17.39 42.98
C GLU A 633 29.80 17.55 44.28
N GLU A 634 29.77 18.74 44.89
CA GLU A 634 28.99 18.97 46.12
C GLU A 634 27.47 19.03 45.88
N GLU A 635 26.98 19.25 44.65
CA GLU A 635 25.57 19.05 44.29
C GLU A 635 25.29 17.59 43.90
N ALA A 636 26.17 16.94 43.13
CA ALA A 636 26.01 15.54 42.73
C ALA A 636 26.02 14.56 43.92
N GLU A 637 26.86 14.77 44.95
CA GLU A 637 26.80 13.96 46.18
C GLU A 637 25.47 14.16 46.94
N LYS A 638 24.87 15.36 46.89
CA LYS A 638 23.58 15.64 47.54
C LYS A 638 22.40 15.03 46.79
N GLU A 639 22.47 14.97 45.47
CA GLU A 639 21.43 14.37 44.62
C GLU A 639 21.49 12.83 44.69
N ASN A 640 22.68 12.24 44.54
CA ASN A 640 22.87 10.79 44.66
C ASN A 640 22.53 10.25 46.07
N SER A 641 22.68 11.07 47.12
CA SER A 641 22.25 10.74 48.49
C SER A 641 20.73 10.67 48.68
N GLN A 642 19.91 11.08 47.70
CA GLN A 642 18.44 10.96 47.76
C GLN A 642 17.91 9.74 47.02
N ASP A 643 18.52 9.33 45.90
CA ASP A 643 18.04 8.19 45.10
C ASP A 643 18.41 6.81 45.66
N GLU A 644 19.48 6.65 46.45
CA GLU A 644 19.81 5.38 47.11
C GLU A 644 18.75 4.89 48.13
N LEU A 645 17.74 5.71 48.45
CA LEU A 645 16.59 5.31 49.27
C LEU A 645 15.43 4.66 48.48
N GLN A 646 15.48 4.59 47.14
CA GLN A 646 14.37 4.06 46.32
C GLN A 646 14.75 3.09 45.18
N SER A 647 15.71 2.17 45.39
CA SER A 647 15.70 0.93 44.60
C SER A 647 16.25 -0.30 45.34
N SER A 648 15.60 -1.46 45.14
CA SER A 648 16.08 -2.77 45.58
C SER A 648 15.56 -3.84 44.61
N PRO A 649 16.42 -4.48 43.80
CA PRO A 649 16.03 -5.57 42.92
C PRO A 649 16.27 -6.93 43.58
N GLU A 650 15.30 -7.84 43.55
CA GLU A 650 15.51 -9.22 44.00
C GLU A 650 14.75 -10.24 43.13
N SER A 651 15.47 -11.21 42.57
CA SER A 651 14.90 -12.35 41.85
C SER A 651 15.87 -13.54 41.75
N ALA A 652 15.89 -14.40 42.77
CA ALA A 652 16.54 -15.71 42.69
C ALA A 652 15.86 -16.75 43.60
N THR A 653 15.43 -17.87 43.00
CA THR A 653 15.09 -19.14 43.67
C THR A 653 16.30 -20.09 43.59
N PRO A 654 16.31 -21.31 44.22
CA PRO A 654 15.34 -21.94 45.13
C PRO A 654 15.97 -22.52 46.44
N ASP A 655 15.15 -23.09 47.35
CA ASP A 655 15.10 -24.56 47.62
C ASP A 655 14.68 -24.99 49.06
N LYS A 656 13.79 -25.99 49.13
CA LYS A 656 13.51 -27.01 50.19
C LYS A 656 13.08 -26.69 51.65
N THR A 657 12.30 -27.69 52.13
CA THR A 657 12.03 -28.16 53.51
C THR A 657 11.03 -27.43 54.43
N SER A 658 9.83 -28.03 54.48
CA SER A 658 8.91 -28.13 55.65
C SER A 658 9.52 -29.01 56.78
N PRO A 659 8.88 -29.23 57.97
CA PRO A 659 7.45 -29.00 58.34
C PRO A 659 7.18 -28.33 59.71
N GLY A 660 5.90 -28.04 60.01
CA GLY A 660 5.46 -27.74 61.39
C GLY A 660 4.03 -27.18 61.54
N GLU A 661 3.26 -27.84 62.40
CA GLU A 661 2.02 -27.48 63.13
C GLU A 661 1.95 -26.00 63.63
N SER A 662 0.82 -25.33 63.95
CA SER A 662 -0.66 -25.53 63.90
C SER A 662 -1.33 -24.20 64.42
N GLU A 663 -2.65 -23.92 64.51
CA GLU A 663 -3.95 -24.61 64.29
C GLU A 663 -5.13 -23.60 64.13
N LEU A 664 -6.36 -24.10 63.89
CA LEU A 664 -7.70 -23.57 64.29
C LEU A 664 -8.28 -22.20 63.79
N ASN A 665 -9.47 -22.29 63.18
CA ASN A 665 -10.70 -21.47 63.38
C ASN A 665 -10.75 -19.98 62.94
N LEU A 666 -11.89 -19.38 62.54
CA LEU A 666 -13.28 -19.87 62.34
C LEU A 666 -14.04 -18.99 61.29
N THR A 667 -15.31 -19.33 60.99
CA THR A 667 -16.15 -18.79 59.90
C THR A 667 -16.78 -17.39 60.12
N PRO A 668 -17.28 -16.72 59.05
CA PRO A 668 -17.76 -15.33 59.08
C PRO A 668 -19.26 -15.17 59.44
N VAL A 669 -19.70 -13.91 59.59
CA VAL A 669 -21.09 -13.52 59.91
C VAL A 669 -21.64 -12.50 58.87
N LEU A 670 -22.92 -12.62 58.52
CA LEU A 670 -23.69 -11.76 57.59
C LEU A 670 -24.83 -11.01 58.34
N PRO A 671 -25.52 -10.01 57.73
CA PRO A 671 -26.16 -8.89 58.44
C PRO A 671 -27.69 -9.01 58.63
N THR A 672 -28.33 -7.98 59.23
CA THR A 672 -29.79 -7.61 59.22
C THR A 672 -30.01 -6.38 60.17
N PRO A 673 -31.20 -5.71 60.27
CA PRO A 673 -32.04 -5.15 59.21
C PRO A 673 -32.76 -3.79 59.53
N GLU A 674 -33.66 -3.36 58.61
CA GLU A 674 -34.94 -2.62 58.81
C GLU A 674 -35.07 -1.18 59.38
N SER A 675 -35.69 -0.28 58.59
CA SER A 675 -37.10 0.16 58.73
C SER A 675 -37.48 1.18 57.62
N VAL A 676 -38.41 0.88 56.70
CA VAL A 676 -39.88 1.13 56.72
C VAL A 676 -40.29 2.61 56.67
N GLY A 677 -40.92 3.03 55.56
CA GLY A 677 -41.62 4.31 55.37
C GLY A 677 -42.48 4.29 54.09
N SER A 678 -43.72 4.79 54.14
CA SER A 678 -44.76 4.50 53.13
C SER A 678 -45.29 5.73 52.37
N GLY A 679 -45.60 5.58 51.07
CA GLY A 679 -46.36 6.56 50.27
C GLY A 679 -46.94 5.93 48.99
N GLN A 680 -48.11 6.36 48.54
CA GLN A 680 -48.83 5.78 47.39
C GLN A 680 -49.11 6.80 46.26
N ASN A 681 -49.27 6.24 45.05
CA ASN A 681 -50.39 6.50 44.10
C ASN A 681 -50.16 7.39 42.84
N LYS A 682 -50.85 6.96 41.76
CA LYS A 682 -51.26 7.65 40.51
C LYS A 682 -50.30 7.92 39.35
N GLU A 683 -50.45 7.07 38.32
CA GLU A 683 -50.61 7.44 36.90
C GLU A 683 -51.93 8.24 36.63
N PRO A 684 -52.26 8.65 35.38
CA PRO A 684 -51.45 9.36 34.37
C PRO A 684 -52.21 10.53 33.69
N ALA A 685 -51.50 11.39 32.93
CA ALA A 685 -52.04 12.17 31.80
C ALA A 685 -50.90 12.86 31.04
N GLY A 686 -50.95 12.90 29.70
CA GLY A 686 -49.94 13.53 28.83
C GLY A 686 -49.91 12.90 27.45
#